data_AF-A0A918M4N5-F1
#
_entry.id   AF-A0A918M4N5-F1
#
_cell.length_a   1.000
_cell.length_b   1.000
_cell.length_c   1.000
_cell.angle_alpha   90.00
_cell.angle_beta   90.00
_cell.angle_gamma   90.00
#
_symmetry.space_group_name_H-M   'P 1'
#
loop_
_entity.id
_entity.type
_entity.pdbx_description
1 polymer ?
#
loop_
_entity_poly.entity_id
_entity_poly.type
_entity_poly.pdbx_seq_one_letter_code
_entity_poly.pdbx_strand_id
1 'polypeptide(L)'
;MSPADDRATSSRKPRLSITYVSPPTAAPSSVKLSEPNVACSASTSPALIRDTTPRVTGTPTSADGSNASLRPNFELYAGSSTTPATLAPSTWTASGTAGSAPTATLTSGTTYKFRARTQYRYTWDGSTGYLYGPWSGYCYFKVDASAPPQPTVTSVEYPECAGTTCEASPETGSVGQTGTFKISAGASDVRRYDIWLNGSLLESKRYTVNTSSYERKVTPTKRLTNTLRVQTFDAAGNPSASKDYLFKVAAASSPVGEWKLDATGYNAAGSNHALTLGGGAAWTPATRLGSGLRLNGTSAYAATSGPVVDTTASFSVSAWTKLGSRDETNTVANQNGTNVGAFQLYYSSAYDRWIFNRYTSDGSSLVRAISTRPGVVGAWTHLLAVYDRDAQQIRLYVNGRLEATTAYTTPWAATGPFEIGRMKGTDGAPSSYFRGDIDQVQAWNRVVFPDEMWSQANVENPQTGHPQAALLAHWDMDGASGTTAPDASGRGNALTLQPGAGFLAADDPAHGTVLNLPADQSGSGSAPVKLDESGSFTVAGWVNLNPDSLENTTVAHSPSVFAHPGLQRNAFRLWYRQEIGEAVGDWNFGVYETDVLEGPAATITSEQVNPPGNWIHVVGVYDSANQSAKLYLAGSREGAEDGVFVDTVFQSDQPLTVGTARRHDTGAWGNLLRGQLDDMRVYAGVLSEAEITQLATVDEPPVEIG
;
A
#
# COMPACT_ATOMS: atom_id res chain seq x y z
N MET A 1 -44.08 74.02 31.56
CA MET A 1 -44.08 75.32 30.85
C MET A 1 -44.88 76.29 31.71
N SER A 2 -44.27 77.42 32.06
CA SER A 2 -44.87 78.48 32.87
C SER A 2 -46.10 79.07 32.14
N PRO A 3 -47.17 79.49 32.84
CA PRO A 3 -48.40 80.01 32.24
C PRO A 3 -48.28 81.33 31.45
N ALA A 4 -47.07 81.75 31.05
CA ALA A 4 -46.80 83.04 30.41
C ALA A 4 -46.12 82.93 29.02
N ASP A 5 -46.34 81.85 28.27
CA ASP A 5 -45.88 81.73 26.88
C ASP A 5 -46.99 82.16 25.91
N ASP A 6 -46.72 83.22 25.14
CA ASP A 6 -47.63 83.88 24.18
C ASP A 6 -47.83 83.09 22.88
N ARG A 7 -47.20 81.92 22.74
CA ARG A 7 -47.30 81.03 21.56
C ARG A 7 -48.19 79.79 21.76
N ALA A 8 -49.02 79.75 22.79
CA ALA A 8 -49.93 78.63 23.08
C ALA A 8 -51.23 78.69 22.24
N THR A 9 -51.34 77.86 21.20
CA THR A 9 -52.60 77.62 20.48
C THR A 9 -53.32 76.36 21.00
N SER A 10 -54.65 76.32 20.92
CA SER A 10 -55.50 75.16 21.31
C SER A 10 -55.17 73.84 20.60
N SER A 11 -54.30 73.88 19.59
CA SER A 11 -53.79 72.72 18.84
C SER A 11 -52.52 72.07 19.42
N ARG A 12 -51.87 72.65 20.44
CA ARG A 12 -50.67 72.07 21.08
C ARG A 12 -50.98 71.57 22.49
N LYS A 13 -51.42 70.32 22.58
CA LYS A 13 -51.49 69.59 23.86
C LYS A 13 -50.07 69.47 24.44
N PRO A 14 -49.84 69.74 25.75
CA PRO A 14 -48.56 69.47 26.38
C PRO A 14 -48.20 68.00 26.16
N ARG A 15 -47.08 67.75 25.49
CA ARG A 15 -46.54 66.41 25.31
C ARG A 15 -45.54 66.16 26.43
N LEU A 16 -45.91 65.27 27.35
CA LEU A 16 -44.97 64.68 28.28
C LEU A 16 -44.24 63.55 27.55
N SER A 17 -42.95 63.74 27.29
CA SER A 17 -42.09 62.68 26.78
C SER A 17 -41.26 62.15 27.94
N ILE A 18 -41.55 60.93 28.39
CA ILE A 18 -40.74 60.23 29.40
C ILE A 18 -39.91 59.20 28.66
N THR A 19 -38.59 59.32 28.73
CA THR A 19 -37.68 58.27 28.29
C THR A 19 -37.34 57.42 29.50
N TYR A 20 -37.87 56.19 29.55
CA TYR A 20 -37.47 55.22 30.57
C TYR A 20 -36.20 54.51 30.10
N VAL A 21 -35.20 54.47 30.97
CA VAL A 21 -34.00 53.65 30.80
C VAL A 21 -34.12 52.53 31.81
N SER A 22 -34.36 51.31 31.34
CA SER A 22 -34.54 50.17 32.24
C SER A 22 -33.17 49.68 32.73
N PRO A 23 -32.93 49.58 34.06
CA PRO A 23 -31.72 48.96 34.57
C PRO A 23 -31.61 47.53 34.02
N PRO A 24 -30.42 47.10 33.55
CA PRO A 24 -30.23 45.71 33.17
C PRO A 24 -30.48 44.79 34.37
N THR A 25 -31.37 43.80 34.23
CA THR A 25 -31.73 42.88 35.33
C THR A 25 -31.02 41.53 35.27
N ALA A 26 -30.36 41.23 34.14
CA ALA A 26 -29.62 39.99 33.93
C ALA A 26 -28.11 40.25 33.78
N ALA A 27 -27.31 39.29 34.23
CA ALA A 27 -25.88 39.27 33.94
C ALA A 27 -25.68 38.96 32.43
N PRO A 28 -24.58 39.42 31.82
CA PRO A 28 -24.25 39.05 30.45
C PRO A 28 -24.23 37.53 30.25
N SER A 29 -24.75 37.05 29.13
CA SER A 29 -24.64 35.64 28.73
C SER A 29 -23.31 35.39 28.00
N SER A 30 -22.98 34.11 27.77
CA SER A 30 -21.78 33.71 27.02
C SER A 30 -20.47 34.33 27.53
N VAL A 31 -20.35 34.53 28.85
CA VAL A 31 -19.11 35.02 29.47
C VAL A 31 -18.04 33.95 29.35
N LYS A 32 -16.96 34.26 28.63
CA LYS A 32 -15.88 33.31 28.32
C LYS A 32 -14.63 34.04 27.81
N LEU A 33 -13.57 33.31 27.50
CA LEU A 33 -12.48 33.83 26.68
C LEU A 33 -12.86 33.69 25.20
N SER A 34 -12.70 34.76 24.42
CA SER A 34 -12.90 34.71 22.97
C SER A 34 -11.62 34.39 22.21
N GLU A 35 -10.48 34.85 22.71
CA GLU A 35 -9.15 34.59 22.15
C GLU A 35 -8.20 34.27 23.32
N PRO A 36 -7.73 33.01 23.45
CA PRO A 36 -8.24 31.83 22.77
C PRO A 36 -9.72 31.56 23.12
N ASN A 37 -10.45 30.89 22.22
CA ASN A 37 -11.86 30.55 22.45
C ASN A 37 -11.99 29.43 23.48
N VAL A 38 -12.13 29.80 24.76
CA VAL A 38 -12.19 28.87 25.88
C VAL A 38 -13.39 29.19 26.75
N ALA A 39 -14.20 28.15 27.03
CA ALA A 39 -15.40 28.27 27.85
C ALA A 39 -15.09 28.72 29.29
N CYS A 40 -16.11 29.24 29.98
CA CYS A 40 -16.01 29.58 31.39
C CYS A 40 -15.71 28.32 32.22
N SER A 41 -14.56 28.28 32.91
CA SER A 41 -14.17 27.15 33.77
C SER A 41 -14.31 27.47 35.25
N ALA A 42 -14.46 26.43 36.07
CA ALA A 42 -14.56 26.52 37.53
C ALA A 42 -13.18 26.69 38.19
N SER A 43 -13.16 27.14 39.45
CA SER A 43 -11.92 27.33 40.20
C SER A 43 -11.14 26.04 40.45
N THR A 44 -11.82 24.90 40.53
CA THR A 44 -11.23 23.57 40.76
C THR A 44 -10.57 22.99 39.52
N SER A 45 -10.91 23.51 38.33
CA SER A 45 -10.30 23.12 37.07
C SER A 45 -10.26 24.32 36.12
N PRO A 46 -9.38 25.30 36.37
CA PRO A 46 -9.23 26.46 35.50
C PRO A 46 -8.81 26.04 34.10
N ALA A 47 -9.30 26.75 33.08
CA ALA A 47 -8.79 26.61 31.73
C ALA A 47 -7.29 26.92 31.68
N LEU A 48 -6.50 26.14 30.94
CA LEU A 48 -5.09 26.43 30.71
C LEU A 48 -4.94 27.10 29.35
N ILE A 49 -4.27 28.26 29.31
CA ILE A 49 -4.05 29.02 28.08
C ILE A 49 -2.60 29.47 28.00
N ARG A 50 -2.06 29.48 26.78
CA ARG A 50 -0.71 30.02 26.50
C ARG A 50 -0.68 31.51 26.14
N ASP A 51 -1.82 32.06 25.77
CA ASP A 51 -1.92 33.48 25.42
C ASP A 51 -1.78 34.35 26.67
N THR A 52 -0.80 35.26 26.66
CA THR A 52 -0.57 36.21 27.76
C THR A 52 -1.41 37.48 27.61
N THR A 53 -2.10 37.66 26.49
CA THR A 53 -3.00 38.79 26.21
C THR A 53 -4.38 38.32 25.77
N PRO A 54 -5.04 37.43 26.54
CA PRO A 54 -6.32 36.88 26.11
C PRO A 54 -7.39 37.97 26.02
N ARG A 55 -8.48 37.65 25.33
CA ARG A 55 -9.68 38.49 25.28
C ARG A 55 -10.82 37.88 26.07
N VAL A 56 -11.40 38.67 26.97
CA VAL A 56 -12.64 38.34 27.66
C VAL A 56 -13.83 38.81 26.83
N THR A 57 -14.89 38.02 26.79
CA THR A 57 -16.12 38.38 26.08
C THR A 57 -17.36 38.12 26.92
N GLY A 58 -18.44 38.84 26.63
CA GLY A 58 -19.75 38.63 27.23
C GLY A 58 -20.84 39.34 26.43
N THR A 59 -22.06 38.83 26.49
CA THR A 59 -23.21 39.33 25.72
C THR A 59 -24.19 40.05 26.65
N PRO A 60 -24.14 41.38 26.75
CA PRO A 60 -25.07 42.15 27.55
C PRO A 60 -26.49 42.12 26.97
N THR A 61 -27.48 42.15 27.84
CA THR A 61 -28.89 42.25 27.46
C THR A 61 -29.61 43.28 28.32
N SER A 62 -30.67 43.88 27.76
CA SER A 62 -31.58 44.79 28.43
C SER A 62 -33.00 44.59 27.90
N ALA A 63 -34.00 44.87 28.74
CA ALA A 63 -35.41 44.91 28.37
C ALA A 63 -35.71 45.99 27.32
N ASP A 64 -34.86 47.02 27.23
CA ASP A 64 -34.97 48.10 26.23
C ASP A 64 -34.59 47.66 24.80
N GLY A 65 -34.14 46.41 24.62
CA GLY A 65 -33.93 45.79 23.31
C GLY A 65 -32.93 46.54 22.43
N SER A 66 -33.31 46.82 21.19
CA SER A 66 -32.48 47.55 20.21
C SER A 66 -32.25 49.03 20.56
N ASN A 67 -33.04 49.59 21.47
CA ASN A 67 -32.86 50.98 21.92
C ASN A 67 -31.78 51.13 23.00
N ALA A 68 -31.26 50.01 23.52
CA ALA A 68 -30.23 50.01 24.55
C ALA A 68 -28.84 50.27 23.96
N SER A 69 -28.04 51.09 24.66
CA SER A 69 -26.62 51.31 24.36
C SER A 69 -25.79 50.61 25.44
N LEU A 70 -25.41 49.36 25.19
CA LEU A 70 -24.82 48.44 26.15
C LEU A 70 -23.35 48.12 25.84
N ARG A 71 -22.61 47.70 26.87
CA ARG A 71 -21.38 46.93 26.72
C ARG A 71 -21.18 46.02 27.93
N PRO A 72 -20.44 44.92 27.81
CA PRO A 72 -19.97 44.21 28.99
C PRO A 72 -18.87 45.02 29.69
N ASN A 73 -18.95 45.08 31.02
CA ASN A 73 -17.89 45.62 31.88
C ASN A 73 -17.36 44.47 32.73
N PHE A 74 -16.07 44.20 32.63
CA PHE A 74 -15.41 43.08 33.28
C PHE A 74 -14.54 43.52 34.44
N GLU A 75 -14.42 42.64 35.43
CA GLU A 75 -13.39 42.68 36.45
C GLU A 75 -12.52 41.44 36.30
N LEU A 76 -11.21 41.63 36.17
CA LEU A 76 -10.20 40.58 36.10
C LEU A 76 -9.31 40.63 37.35
N TYR A 77 -9.18 39.50 38.04
CA TYR A 77 -8.38 39.37 39.25
C TYR A 77 -7.21 38.41 39.01
N ALA A 78 -6.03 38.76 39.50
CA ALA A 78 -4.86 37.89 39.51
C ALA A 78 -4.75 37.14 40.85
N GLY A 79 -4.70 35.81 40.79
CA GLY A 79 -4.55 34.95 41.97
C GLY A 79 -5.60 35.21 43.06
N SER A 80 -5.12 35.47 44.27
CA SER A 80 -5.94 35.80 45.44
C SER A 80 -6.23 37.31 45.58
N SER A 81 -5.80 38.15 44.63
CA SER A 81 -6.04 39.59 44.68
C SER A 81 -7.53 39.92 44.85
N THR A 82 -7.80 40.92 45.69
CA THR A 82 -9.13 41.52 45.88
C THR A 82 -9.34 42.78 45.03
N THR A 83 -8.29 43.26 44.36
CA THR A 83 -8.34 44.45 43.49
C THR A 83 -8.35 44.01 42.02
N PRO A 84 -9.43 44.29 41.25
CA PRO A 84 -9.51 43.89 39.86
C PRO A 84 -8.92 44.93 38.90
N ALA A 85 -8.42 44.47 37.76
CA ALA A 85 -8.33 45.29 36.56
C ALA A 85 -9.73 45.39 35.93
N THR A 86 -10.17 46.62 35.62
CA THR A 86 -11.43 46.85 34.92
C THR A 86 -11.19 46.81 33.42
N LEU A 87 -11.97 46.02 32.69
CA LEU A 87 -11.89 45.91 31.23
C LEU A 87 -13.26 46.17 30.62
N ALA A 88 -13.32 46.90 29.51
CA ALA A 88 -14.54 47.08 28.74
C ALA A 88 -14.18 47.43 27.29
N PRO A 89 -14.93 46.96 26.29
CA PRO A 89 -14.75 47.42 24.92
C PRO A 89 -15.08 48.93 24.83
N SER A 90 -14.42 49.63 23.92
CA SER A 90 -14.70 51.04 23.63
C SER A 90 -16.06 51.23 22.94
N THR A 91 -16.49 50.22 22.19
CA THR A 91 -17.76 50.21 21.45
C THR A 91 -18.95 49.94 22.34
N TRP A 92 -20.04 50.66 22.09
CA TRP A 92 -21.37 50.42 22.66
C TRP A 92 -22.25 49.75 21.61
N THR A 93 -23.05 48.77 22.00
CA THR A 93 -23.82 47.90 21.12
C THR A 93 -25.27 47.76 21.58
N ALA A 94 -26.14 47.27 20.69
CA ALA A 94 -27.52 46.92 21.04
C ALA A 94 -27.59 45.68 21.94
N SER A 95 -28.73 45.49 22.61
CA SER A 95 -29.01 44.28 23.39
C SER A 95 -28.78 42.99 22.59
N GLY A 96 -28.10 42.01 23.19
CA GLY A 96 -27.81 40.72 22.56
C GLY A 96 -26.55 40.68 21.69
N THR A 97 -25.82 41.80 21.55
CA THR A 97 -24.55 41.84 20.79
C THR A 97 -23.36 41.65 21.72
N ALA A 98 -22.51 40.64 21.47
CA ALA A 98 -21.32 40.37 22.26
C ALA A 98 -20.30 41.51 22.20
N GLY A 99 -19.66 41.81 23.35
CA GLY A 99 -18.51 42.72 23.43
C GLY A 99 -17.28 41.98 23.94
N SER A 100 -16.12 42.28 23.37
CA SER A 100 -14.84 41.66 23.71
C SER A 100 -13.79 42.71 24.08
N ALA A 101 -13.03 42.47 25.14
CA ALA A 101 -11.96 43.35 25.60
C ALA A 101 -10.65 42.57 25.79
N PRO A 102 -9.51 43.07 25.27
CA PRO A 102 -8.21 42.47 25.54
C PRO A 102 -7.80 42.75 27.00
N THR A 103 -7.04 41.83 27.59
CA THR A 103 -6.34 42.11 28.84
C THR A 103 -5.04 42.88 28.57
N ALA A 104 -4.49 43.50 29.62
CA ALA A 104 -3.05 43.77 29.63
C ALA A 104 -2.26 42.44 29.57
N THR A 105 -0.95 42.50 29.32
CA THR A 105 -0.10 41.31 29.40
C THR A 105 -0.16 40.69 30.80
N LEU A 106 -0.55 39.42 30.85
CA LEU A 106 -0.73 38.61 32.04
C LEU A 106 0.53 37.81 32.33
N THR A 107 0.78 37.55 33.61
CA THR A 107 1.93 36.80 34.11
C THR A 107 1.71 35.30 33.95
N SER A 108 2.63 34.63 33.27
CA SER A 108 2.67 33.16 33.19
C SER A 108 2.75 32.51 34.58
N GLY A 109 2.16 31.33 34.74
CA GLY A 109 2.04 30.60 36.00
C GLY A 109 0.91 31.08 36.91
N THR A 110 0.24 32.19 36.59
CA THR A 110 -0.79 32.79 37.45
C THR A 110 -2.19 32.34 37.05
N THR A 111 -3.00 31.93 38.03
CA THR A 111 -4.44 31.71 37.86
C THR A 111 -5.17 33.03 37.98
N TYR A 112 -6.03 33.31 37.01
CA TYR A 112 -6.90 34.47 36.95
C TYR A 112 -8.35 34.05 37.10
N LYS A 113 -9.16 34.97 37.62
CA LYS A 113 -10.61 34.88 37.58
C LYS A 113 -11.20 36.16 37.05
N PHE A 114 -12.25 36.08 36.24
CA PHE A 114 -12.96 37.25 35.77
C PHE A 114 -14.47 37.06 35.83
N ARG A 115 -15.19 38.17 35.88
CA ARG A 115 -16.65 38.24 35.82
C ARG A 115 -17.08 39.44 35.02
N ALA A 116 -18.29 39.41 34.48
CA ALA A 116 -18.85 40.47 33.65
C ALA A 116 -20.18 40.98 34.22
N ARG A 117 -20.47 42.26 34.02
CA ARG A 117 -21.82 42.82 34.19
C ARG A 117 -22.19 43.67 32.99
N THR A 118 -23.49 43.84 32.75
CA THR A 118 -23.97 44.77 31.73
C THR A 118 -23.76 46.20 32.21
N GLN A 119 -23.10 47.03 31.41
CA GLN A 119 -23.07 48.48 31.57
C GLN A 119 -23.95 49.11 30.49
N TYR A 120 -24.92 49.93 30.90
CA TYR A 120 -25.83 50.65 30.02
C TYR A 120 -25.52 52.14 30.11
N ARG A 121 -25.09 52.73 28.99
CA ARG A 121 -24.93 54.17 28.83
C ARG A 121 -26.25 54.82 28.41
N TYR A 122 -26.65 55.85 29.13
CA TYR A 122 -27.75 56.73 28.73
C TYR A 122 -27.29 58.18 28.76
N THR A 123 -27.90 59.03 27.94
CA THR A 123 -27.62 60.47 27.92
C THR A 123 -28.93 61.22 28.13
N TRP A 124 -28.94 62.09 29.13
CA TRP A 124 -30.07 62.96 29.45
C TRP A 124 -29.57 64.37 29.69
N ASP A 125 -30.19 65.36 29.04
CA ASP A 125 -29.86 66.78 29.16
C ASP A 125 -28.35 67.08 28.99
N GLY A 126 -27.74 66.51 27.95
CA GLY A 126 -26.31 66.62 27.66
C GLY A 126 -25.38 65.86 28.61
N SER A 127 -25.91 65.29 29.70
CA SER A 127 -25.15 64.54 30.71
C SER A 127 -25.24 63.04 30.45
N THR A 128 -24.10 62.35 30.46
CA THR A 128 -24.05 60.88 30.28
C THR A 128 -23.99 60.18 31.63
N GLY A 129 -24.93 59.28 31.88
CA GLY A 129 -24.98 58.42 33.05
C GLY A 129 -24.83 56.94 32.68
N TYR A 130 -24.60 56.11 33.71
CA TYR A 130 -24.44 54.67 33.54
C TYR A 130 -25.31 53.90 34.54
N LEU A 131 -26.00 52.87 34.05
CA LEU A 131 -26.65 51.85 34.87
C LEU A 131 -25.87 50.54 34.74
N TYR A 132 -25.92 49.73 35.79
CA TYR A 132 -25.21 48.47 35.86
C TYR A 132 -26.18 47.34 36.21
N GLY A 133 -26.05 46.21 35.52
CA GLY A 133 -26.73 44.97 35.89
C GLY A 133 -25.98 44.16 36.94
N PRO A 134 -26.53 43.00 37.34
CA PRO A 134 -25.85 42.07 38.23
C PRO A 134 -24.59 41.49 37.58
N TRP A 135 -23.65 41.07 38.43
CA TRP A 135 -22.45 40.36 38.00
C TRP A 135 -22.76 38.91 37.62
N SER A 136 -22.05 38.40 36.62
CA SER A 136 -21.96 36.96 36.35
C SER A 136 -21.23 36.22 37.47
N GLY A 137 -21.29 34.88 37.43
CA GLY A 137 -20.32 34.05 38.14
C GLY A 137 -18.89 34.30 37.64
N TYR A 138 -17.91 33.82 38.41
CA TYR A 138 -16.51 33.88 38.01
C TYR A 138 -16.16 32.77 37.02
N CYS A 139 -15.41 33.13 35.99
CA CYS A 139 -14.72 32.21 35.09
C CYS A 139 -13.24 32.19 35.44
N TYR A 140 -12.63 31.01 35.48
CA TYR A 140 -11.25 30.80 35.90
C TYR A 140 -10.39 30.30 34.74
N PHE A 141 -9.19 30.85 34.62
CA PHE A 141 -8.17 30.36 33.70
C PHE A 141 -6.79 30.56 34.32
N LYS A 142 -5.79 29.80 33.88
CA LYS A 142 -4.39 29.96 34.25
C LYS A 142 -3.58 30.20 32.98
N VAL A 143 -2.79 31.26 33.01
CA VAL A 143 -1.85 31.57 31.93
C VAL A 143 -0.62 30.71 32.15
N ASP A 144 -0.25 29.96 31.13
CA ASP A 144 0.93 29.11 31.09
C ASP A 144 1.57 29.25 29.72
N ALA A 145 2.57 30.12 29.62
CA ALA A 145 3.34 30.38 28.41
C ALA A 145 4.68 29.62 28.40
N SER A 146 4.91 28.74 29.38
CA SER A 146 6.16 28.03 29.53
C SER A 146 6.13 26.75 28.70
N ALA A 147 6.91 26.71 27.62
CA ALA A 147 7.05 25.49 26.83
C ALA A 147 7.74 24.37 27.63
N PRO A 148 7.33 23.10 27.44
CA PRO A 148 8.14 21.97 27.87
C PRO A 148 9.55 22.03 27.26
N PRO A 149 10.57 21.47 27.92
CA PRO A 149 11.89 21.35 27.33
C PRO A 149 11.86 20.41 26.12
N GLN A 150 12.93 20.44 25.31
CA GLN A 150 13.12 19.48 24.23
C GLN A 150 13.07 18.05 24.81
N PRO A 151 12.28 17.13 24.23
CA PRO A 151 12.21 15.76 24.71
C PRO A 151 13.53 15.02 24.45
N THR A 152 13.81 14.00 25.26
CA THR A 152 14.87 13.03 24.98
C THR A 152 14.29 11.73 24.46
N VAL A 153 15.05 11.03 23.61
CA VAL A 153 14.64 9.77 23.01
C VAL A 153 15.76 8.75 23.19
N THR A 154 15.40 7.51 23.50
CA THR A 154 16.34 6.38 23.55
C THR A 154 15.73 5.15 22.92
N SER A 155 16.53 4.35 22.21
CA SER A 155 16.16 3.01 21.75
C SER A 155 17.34 2.06 21.96
N VAL A 156 17.03 0.80 22.29
CA VAL A 156 18.04 -0.26 22.42
C VAL A 156 18.33 -0.88 21.06
N GLU A 157 17.29 -1.09 20.24
CA GLU A 157 17.39 -1.70 18.92
C GLU A 157 18.01 -0.74 17.89
N TYR A 158 17.72 0.55 18.04
CA TYR A 158 18.20 1.62 17.15
C TYR A 158 18.88 2.75 17.94
N PRO A 159 20.12 2.56 18.43
CA PRO A 159 20.84 3.59 19.16
C PRO A 159 20.99 4.90 18.36
N GLU A 160 21.11 6.01 19.09
CA GLU A 160 21.28 7.31 18.44
C GLU A 160 22.63 7.37 17.76
N CYS A 161 22.66 7.91 16.55
CA CYS A 161 23.89 8.13 15.84
C CYS A 161 24.79 9.13 16.56
N ALA A 162 26.10 8.89 16.46
CA ALA A 162 27.08 9.92 16.74
C ALA A 162 27.07 10.99 15.62
N GLY A 163 26.95 12.27 15.99
CA GLY A 163 26.96 13.39 15.06
C GLY A 163 25.65 13.60 14.29
N THR A 164 25.69 14.35 13.19
CA THR A 164 24.51 14.79 12.44
C THR A 164 24.24 14.01 11.15
N THR A 165 25.12 13.06 10.76
CA THR A 165 25.04 12.36 9.47
C THR A 165 24.96 10.82 9.58
N CYS A 166 25.12 10.25 10.78
CA CYS A 166 25.22 8.79 11.01
C CYS A 166 26.40 8.07 10.30
N GLU A 167 27.29 8.79 9.60
CA GLU A 167 28.33 8.17 8.78
C GLU A 167 29.22 7.21 9.59
N ALA A 168 29.71 7.67 10.74
CA ALA A 168 30.57 6.89 11.63
C ALA A 168 29.81 5.90 12.55
N SER A 169 28.48 5.90 12.54
CA SER A 169 27.68 5.00 13.39
C SER A 169 27.54 3.62 12.72
N PRO A 170 27.54 2.52 13.50
CA PRO A 170 27.25 1.20 12.95
C PRO A 170 25.79 1.11 12.52
N GLU A 171 25.52 0.22 11.57
CA GLU A 171 24.16 -0.18 11.22
C GLU A 171 23.61 -1.12 12.31
N THR A 172 22.38 -0.89 12.78
CA THR A 172 21.71 -1.73 13.78
C THR A 172 20.30 -2.12 13.33
N GLY A 173 19.73 -3.14 13.98
CA GLY A 173 18.42 -3.70 13.62
C GLY A 173 18.35 -4.17 12.18
N SER A 174 17.22 -3.96 11.51
CA SER A 174 17.05 -4.20 10.07
C SER A 174 15.84 -3.43 9.53
N VAL A 175 15.82 -3.18 8.21
CA VAL A 175 14.58 -2.73 7.55
C VAL A 175 13.46 -3.73 7.84
N GLY A 176 12.31 -3.25 8.31
CA GLY A 176 11.16 -4.08 8.66
C GLY A 176 11.16 -4.63 10.09
N GLN A 177 12.24 -4.45 10.85
CA GLN A 177 12.29 -4.83 12.27
C GLN A 177 11.78 -3.71 13.17
N THR A 178 10.74 -3.98 13.94
CA THR A 178 10.21 -3.06 14.97
C THR A 178 11.25 -2.79 16.06
N GLY A 179 11.47 -1.52 16.39
CA GLY A 179 12.23 -1.09 17.57
C GLY A 179 11.37 -0.26 18.53
N THR A 180 11.78 -0.22 19.79
CA THR A 180 11.09 0.55 20.83
C THR A 180 11.85 1.85 21.10
N PHE A 181 11.14 2.98 20.98
CA PHE A 181 11.66 4.31 21.25
C PHE A 181 10.98 4.87 22.49
N LYS A 182 11.75 5.02 23.56
CA LYS A 182 11.31 5.65 24.80
C LYS A 182 11.54 7.14 24.72
N ILE A 183 10.45 7.89 24.83
CA ILE A 183 10.44 9.34 24.80
C ILE A 183 10.25 9.83 26.24
N SER A 184 11.12 10.74 26.69
CA SER A 184 10.97 11.44 27.97
C SER A 184 10.74 12.92 27.68
N ALA A 185 9.63 13.45 28.16
CA ALA A 185 9.24 14.84 27.90
C ALA A 185 10.14 15.87 28.61
N GLY A 186 10.85 15.46 29.66
CA GLY A 186 11.61 16.38 30.52
C GLY A 186 10.74 17.33 31.37
N ALA A 187 9.41 17.21 31.30
CA ALA A 187 8.45 17.96 32.10
C ALA A 187 7.28 17.07 32.55
N SER A 188 6.61 17.50 33.63
CA SER A 188 5.52 16.75 34.28
C SER A 188 4.12 17.17 33.83
N ASP A 189 4.01 18.10 32.89
CA ASP A 189 2.77 18.71 32.41
C ASP A 189 2.47 18.48 30.91
N VAL A 190 3.27 17.64 30.25
CA VAL A 190 3.04 17.24 28.86
C VAL A 190 1.75 16.43 28.71
N ARG A 191 0.97 16.74 27.67
CA ARG A 191 -0.29 16.06 27.32
C ARG A 191 -0.36 15.60 25.87
N ARG A 192 0.59 15.98 25.02
CA ARG A 192 0.61 15.53 23.63
C ARG A 192 2.02 15.22 23.15
N TYR A 193 2.12 14.16 22.35
CA TYR A 193 3.33 13.74 21.63
C TYR A 193 3.00 13.66 20.15
N ASP A 194 3.70 14.44 19.34
CA ASP A 194 3.66 14.33 17.89
C ASP A 194 4.97 13.68 17.42
N ILE A 195 4.86 12.64 16.60
CA ILE A 195 5.98 11.77 16.20
C ILE A 195 5.97 11.57 14.69
N TRP A 196 7.12 11.79 14.04
CA TRP A 196 7.32 11.57 12.62
C TRP A 196 8.50 10.63 12.37
N LEU A 197 8.39 9.79 11.34
CA LEU A 197 9.49 8.99 10.81
C LEU A 197 9.79 9.45 9.39
N ASN A 198 11.02 9.89 9.15
CA ASN A 198 11.49 10.34 7.83
C ASN A 198 10.58 11.41 7.18
N GLY A 199 9.99 12.28 8.00
CA GLY A 199 9.06 13.34 7.58
C GLY A 199 7.58 12.96 7.56
N SER A 200 7.25 11.67 7.60
CA SER A 200 5.86 11.19 7.64
C SER A 200 5.33 11.17 9.07
N LEU A 201 4.17 11.78 9.31
CA LEU A 201 3.52 11.78 10.64
C LEU A 201 3.07 10.36 10.97
N LEU A 202 3.65 9.77 12.02
CA LEU A 202 3.25 8.47 12.54
C LEU A 202 2.07 8.58 13.50
N GLU A 203 2.12 9.55 14.41
CA GLU A 203 1.11 9.70 15.45
C GLU A 203 1.07 11.13 16.03
N SER A 204 -0.13 11.58 16.40
CA SER A 204 -0.35 12.71 17.31
C SER A 204 -1.16 12.22 18.51
N LYS A 205 -0.46 11.80 19.58
CA LYS A 205 -1.07 11.15 20.74
C LYS A 205 -1.41 12.18 21.81
N ARG A 206 -2.69 12.30 22.17
CA ARG A 206 -3.18 13.15 23.27
C ARG A 206 -3.56 12.32 24.50
N TYR A 207 -3.24 12.86 25.68
CA TYR A 207 -3.55 12.29 26.99
C TYR A 207 -4.49 13.22 27.78
N THR A 208 -5.42 12.63 28.52
CA THR A 208 -6.31 13.35 29.44
C THR A 208 -5.61 13.73 30.75
N VAL A 209 -4.57 12.99 31.11
CA VAL A 209 -3.70 13.23 32.26
C VAL A 209 -2.29 13.59 31.80
N ASN A 210 -1.56 14.34 32.62
CA ASN A 210 -0.18 14.69 32.29
C ASN A 210 0.67 13.41 32.24
N THR A 211 1.48 13.30 31.20
CA THR A 211 2.23 12.10 30.84
C THR A 211 3.67 12.52 30.52
N SER A 212 4.60 12.23 31.44
CA SER A 212 6.00 12.66 31.33
C SER A 212 6.90 11.74 30.49
N SER A 213 6.41 10.55 30.14
CA SER A 213 7.10 9.62 29.25
C SER A 213 6.12 8.83 28.40
N TYR A 214 6.55 8.46 27.20
CA TYR A 214 5.78 7.68 26.25
C TYR A 214 6.72 6.73 25.50
N GLU A 215 6.32 5.45 25.36
CA GLU A 215 7.03 4.49 24.52
C GLU A 215 6.29 4.30 23.21
N ARG A 216 7.03 4.47 22.11
CA ARG A 216 6.51 4.26 20.76
C ARG A 216 7.28 3.14 20.07
N LYS A 217 6.54 2.18 19.53
CA LYS A 217 7.09 1.18 18.60
C LYS A 217 7.11 1.76 17.19
N VAL A 218 8.22 1.59 16.50
CA VAL A 218 8.44 2.10 15.15
C VAL A 218 9.13 1.01 14.33
N THR A 219 8.60 0.75 13.14
CA THR A 219 9.21 -0.15 12.15
C THR A 219 9.83 0.70 11.03
N PRO A 220 11.17 0.78 10.93
CA PRO A 220 11.82 1.52 9.86
C PRO A 220 11.61 0.86 8.49
N THR A 221 11.34 1.67 7.48
CA THR A 221 11.08 1.21 6.11
C THR A 221 12.28 1.38 5.17
N LYS A 222 13.35 2.01 5.64
CA LYS A 222 14.49 2.42 4.82
C LYS A 222 15.82 2.03 5.48
N ARG A 223 16.77 1.55 4.68
CA ARG A 223 18.15 1.28 5.10
C ARG A 223 18.92 2.59 5.37
N LEU A 224 19.99 2.50 6.15
CA LEU A 224 20.88 3.60 6.51
C LEU A 224 20.17 4.65 7.38
N THR A 225 20.44 5.92 7.14
CA THR A 225 20.01 7.01 8.02
C THR A 225 18.49 7.19 7.97
N ASN A 226 17.91 7.13 9.17
CA ASN A 226 16.51 7.43 9.43
C ASN A 226 16.44 8.55 10.49
N THR A 227 15.33 9.29 10.50
CA THR A 227 15.08 10.34 11.48
C THR A 227 13.73 10.13 12.15
N LEU A 228 13.74 9.89 13.46
CA LEU A 228 12.56 9.97 14.30
C LEU A 228 12.49 11.37 14.91
N ARG A 229 11.58 12.19 14.40
CA ARG A 229 11.32 13.54 14.94
C ARG A 229 10.23 13.45 15.99
N VAL A 230 10.45 14.06 17.16
CA VAL A 230 9.50 14.08 18.27
C VAL A 230 9.30 15.52 18.76
N GLN A 231 8.05 15.91 18.98
CA GLN A 231 7.68 17.17 19.61
C GLN A 231 6.62 16.93 20.68
N THR A 232 6.76 17.59 21.83
CA THR A 232 5.83 17.47 22.96
C THR A 232 5.06 18.77 23.15
N PHE A 233 3.86 18.66 23.73
CA PHE A 233 3.06 19.82 24.09
C PHE A 233 2.45 19.65 25.48
N ASP A 234 2.42 20.72 26.26
CA ASP A 234 1.74 20.75 27.56
C ASP A 234 0.21 20.85 27.42
N ALA A 235 -0.45 20.98 28.57
CA ALA A 235 -1.89 21.15 28.67
C ALA A 235 -2.41 22.52 28.18
N ALA A 236 -1.57 23.55 28.13
CA ALA A 236 -1.88 24.87 27.58
C ALA A 236 -1.66 24.95 26.05
N GLY A 237 -1.04 23.93 25.47
CA GLY A 237 -0.72 23.82 24.05
C GLY A 237 0.61 24.47 23.67
N ASN A 238 1.54 24.68 24.61
CA ASN A 238 2.89 25.15 24.28
C ASN A 238 3.70 24.01 23.65
N PRO A 239 4.27 24.20 22.45
CA PRO A 239 5.21 23.25 21.85
C PRO A 239 6.57 23.32 22.53
N SER A 240 7.20 22.17 22.77
CA SER A 240 8.65 22.10 22.95
C SER A 240 9.40 22.31 21.63
N ALA A 241 10.72 22.51 21.71
CA ALA A 241 11.58 22.30 20.55
C ALA A 241 11.53 20.83 20.10
N SER A 242 11.60 20.57 18.79
CA SER A 242 11.63 19.20 18.27
C SER A 242 12.97 18.51 18.55
N LYS A 243 12.94 17.23 18.89
CA LYS A 243 14.10 16.34 18.91
C LYS A 243 14.14 15.53 17.63
N ASP A 244 15.21 15.68 16.86
CA ASP A 244 15.54 14.77 15.77
C ASP A 244 16.48 13.70 16.32
N TYR A 245 15.96 12.48 16.39
CA TYR A 245 16.72 11.29 16.77
C TYR A 245 17.14 10.57 15.50
N LEU A 246 18.42 10.73 15.14
CA LEU A 246 18.99 10.06 13.97
C LEU A 246 19.46 8.67 14.39
N PHE A 247 19.12 7.66 13.60
CA PHE A 247 19.55 6.28 13.81
C PHE A 247 19.84 5.61 12.47
N LYS A 248 20.73 4.61 12.47
CA LYS A 248 21.23 3.97 11.25
C LYS A 248 20.76 2.52 11.18
N VAL A 249 19.92 2.23 10.19
CA VAL A 249 19.26 0.94 10.02
C VAL A 249 20.07 0.04 9.09
N ALA A 250 20.28 -1.22 9.48
CA ALA A 250 20.94 -2.20 8.62
C ALA A 250 20.10 -2.60 7.40
N ALA A 251 20.70 -3.33 6.47
CA ALA A 251 19.94 -3.97 5.40
C ALA A 251 18.80 -4.83 5.97
N ALA A 252 17.75 -5.05 5.17
CA ALA A 252 16.66 -5.94 5.53
C ALA A 252 17.23 -7.32 5.89
N SER A 253 16.87 -7.87 7.06
CA SER A 253 17.45 -9.13 7.51
C SER A 253 16.99 -10.28 6.61
N SER A 254 17.88 -11.24 6.37
CA SER A 254 17.56 -12.50 5.69
C SER A 254 16.41 -13.25 6.38
N PRO A 255 15.75 -14.18 5.67
CA PRO A 255 14.74 -15.05 6.28
C PRO A 255 15.28 -15.79 7.50
N VAL A 256 14.43 -16.07 8.47
CA VAL A 256 14.73 -16.98 9.60
C VAL A 256 14.48 -18.45 9.23
N GLY A 257 13.65 -18.68 8.22
CA GLY A 257 13.50 -19.96 7.52
C GLY A 257 13.54 -19.72 6.02
N GLU A 258 14.36 -20.48 5.31
CA GLU A 258 14.50 -20.47 3.86
C GLU A 258 14.63 -21.91 3.37
N TRP A 259 13.62 -22.40 2.68
CA TRP A 259 13.61 -23.74 2.10
C TRP A 259 13.46 -23.61 0.60
N LYS A 260 14.56 -23.88 -0.11
CA LYS A 260 14.58 -23.92 -1.57
C LYS A 260 13.80 -25.12 -2.13
N LEU A 261 13.66 -26.19 -1.34
CA LEU A 261 12.95 -27.42 -1.71
C LEU A 261 13.56 -28.20 -2.90
N ASP A 262 14.83 -27.91 -3.20
CA ASP A 262 15.67 -28.58 -4.21
C ASP A 262 16.12 -29.97 -3.76
N ALA A 263 15.17 -30.92 -3.70
CA ALA A 263 15.38 -32.30 -3.25
C ALA A 263 15.84 -32.47 -1.79
N THR A 264 15.78 -31.39 -0.99
CA THR A 264 16.09 -31.41 0.43
C THR A 264 15.12 -30.53 1.23
N GLY A 265 14.87 -30.91 2.49
CA GLY A 265 14.14 -30.08 3.46
C GLY A 265 15.05 -29.15 4.26
N TYR A 266 16.27 -28.91 3.78
CA TYR A 266 17.27 -28.13 4.50
C TYR A 266 16.84 -26.65 4.59
N ASN A 267 17.09 -26.06 5.75
CA ASN A 267 16.92 -24.62 5.95
C ASN A 267 18.21 -23.89 5.55
N ALA A 268 18.20 -23.23 4.40
CA ALA A 268 19.31 -22.44 3.88
C ALA A 268 19.66 -21.23 4.77
N ALA A 269 18.72 -20.77 5.61
CA ALA A 269 18.97 -19.72 6.61
C ALA A 269 19.78 -20.19 7.84
N GLY A 270 20.03 -21.50 8.01
CA GLY A 270 20.82 -22.08 9.11
C GLY A 270 20.19 -23.29 9.81
N SER A 271 20.88 -23.87 10.81
CA SER A 271 20.66 -25.26 11.27
C SER A 271 19.45 -25.56 12.19
N ASN A 272 18.45 -24.68 12.36
CA ASN A 272 17.40 -24.87 13.38
C ASN A 272 15.95 -25.06 12.89
N HIS A 273 15.69 -25.21 11.60
CA HIS A 273 14.32 -25.40 11.07
C HIS A 273 14.24 -26.38 9.89
N ALA A 274 14.94 -27.52 9.94
CA ALA A 274 14.84 -28.52 8.88
C ALA A 274 13.41 -29.10 8.77
N LEU A 275 12.93 -29.28 7.54
CA LEU A 275 11.64 -29.87 7.24
C LEU A 275 11.74 -31.41 7.22
N THR A 276 10.77 -32.06 7.86
CA THR A 276 10.52 -33.50 7.76
C THR A 276 9.29 -33.74 6.92
N LEU A 277 9.42 -34.55 5.86
CA LEU A 277 8.33 -34.92 4.97
C LEU A 277 7.46 -36.01 5.62
N GLY A 278 6.15 -35.97 5.38
CA GLY A 278 5.20 -36.95 5.87
C GLY A 278 4.04 -37.18 4.90
N GLY A 279 3.30 -38.27 5.12
CA GLY A 279 2.05 -38.58 4.43
C GLY A 279 2.13 -38.67 2.90
N GLY A 280 3.27 -39.09 2.36
CA GLY A 280 3.48 -39.22 0.91
C GLY A 280 3.88 -37.94 0.20
N ALA A 281 4.34 -36.92 0.93
CA ALA A 281 5.06 -35.80 0.32
C ALA A 281 6.35 -36.30 -0.37
N ALA A 282 6.66 -35.73 -1.53
CA ALA A 282 7.81 -36.13 -2.33
C ALA A 282 8.45 -34.93 -3.02
N TRP A 283 9.73 -35.05 -3.35
CA TRP A 283 10.42 -34.09 -4.21
C TRP A 283 10.02 -34.31 -5.68
N THR A 284 9.89 -33.24 -6.44
CA THR A 284 9.60 -33.30 -7.88
C THR A 284 10.47 -32.31 -8.65
N PRO A 285 11.02 -32.67 -9.82
CA PRO A 285 11.89 -31.79 -10.60
C PRO A 285 11.07 -30.77 -11.42
N ALA A 286 11.79 -29.85 -12.07
CA ALA A 286 11.22 -28.84 -12.97
C ALA A 286 10.11 -28.03 -12.30
N THR A 287 10.35 -27.53 -11.08
CA THR A 287 9.41 -26.68 -10.35
C THR A 287 9.60 -25.20 -10.71
N ARG A 288 9.41 -24.26 -9.78
CA ARG A 288 9.60 -22.84 -10.05
C ARG A 288 11.08 -22.52 -10.23
N LEU A 289 11.94 -23.17 -9.46
CA LEU A 289 13.38 -23.17 -9.64
C LEU A 289 13.89 -24.55 -9.20
N GLY A 290 14.66 -25.24 -10.05
CA GLY A 290 15.19 -26.57 -9.71
C GLY A 290 14.11 -27.61 -9.40
N SER A 291 14.07 -28.09 -8.16
CA SER A 291 13.08 -29.06 -7.66
C SER A 291 12.23 -28.47 -6.52
N GLY A 292 11.08 -29.07 -6.25
CA GLY A 292 10.17 -28.59 -5.20
C GLY A 292 9.38 -29.72 -4.54
N LEU A 293 8.44 -29.34 -3.68
CA LEU A 293 7.64 -30.26 -2.87
C LEU A 293 6.29 -30.57 -3.52
N ARG A 294 6.09 -31.83 -3.94
CA ARG A 294 4.81 -32.37 -4.42
C ARG A 294 3.96 -32.85 -3.25
N LEU A 295 2.71 -32.40 -3.23
CA LEU A 295 1.71 -32.72 -2.23
C LEU A 295 0.45 -33.31 -2.87
N ASN A 296 -0.13 -34.33 -2.22
CA ASN A 296 -1.17 -35.19 -2.78
C ASN A 296 -2.61 -34.75 -2.48
N GLY A 297 -2.83 -33.67 -1.72
CA GLY A 297 -4.16 -33.20 -1.35
C GLY A 297 -4.89 -34.00 -0.26
N THR A 298 -4.29 -35.03 0.31
CA THR A 298 -5.00 -35.94 1.25
C THR A 298 -4.24 -36.23 2.53
N SER A 299 -2.93 -36.40 2.47
CA SER A 299 -2.11 -36.72 3.65
C SER A 299 -0.71 -36.10 3.63
N ALA A 300 -0.22 -35.65 2.47
CA ALA A 300 1.14 -35.16 2.30
C ALA A 300 1.38 -33.81 2.99
N TYR A 301 2.53 -33.66 3.65
CA TYR A 301 2.97 -32.41 4.27
C TYR A 301 4.49 -32.40 4.49
N ALA A 302 5.03 -31.24 4.83
CA ALA A 302 6.35 -31.09 5.43
C ALA A 302 6.23 -30.24 6.70
N ALA A 303 7.01 -30.55 7.74
CA ALA A 303 6.93 -29.86 9.02
C ALA A 303 8.31 -29.68 9.67
N THR A 304 8.50 -28.56 10.36
CA THR A 304 9.62 -28.37 11.28
C THR A 304 9.35 -29.07 12.63
N SER A 305 10.36 -29.17 13.49
CA SER A 305 10.18 -29.73 14.84
C SER A 305 9.53 -28.76 15.84
N GLY A 306 9.49 -27.47 15.52
CA GLY A 306 8.99 -26.40 16.39
C GLY A 306 8.70 -25.11 15.62
N PRO A 307 8.40 -24.00 16.31
CA PRO A 307 7.99 -22.76 15.67
C PRO A 307 9.14 -22.12 14.89
N VAL A 308 8.82 -21.40 13.83
CA VAL A 308 9.78 -20.68 12.97
C VAL A 308 9.66 -19.17 13.18
N VAL A 309 8.44 -18.66 13.33
CA VAL A 309 8.17 -17.21 13.51
C VAL A 309 7.57 -16.91 14.89
N ASP A 310 7.85 -15.72 15.43
CA ASP A 310 7.09 -15.20 16.59
C ASP A 310 5.75 -14.63 16.10
N THR A 311 4.69 -15.42 16.26
CA THR A 311 3.33 -15.08 15.82
C THR A 311 2.68 -13.96 16.66
N THR A 312 3.33 -13.55 17.75
CA THR A 312 2.96 -12.35 18.51
C THR A 312 3.59 -11.07 17.97
N ALA A 313 4.74 -11.15 17.30
CA ALA A 313 5.46 -10.05 16.67
C ALA A 313 5.08 -9.90 15.19
N SER A 314 5.64 -8.89 14.52
CA SER A 314 5.53 -8.75 13.06
C SER A 314 6.27 -9.91 12.39
N PHE A 315 5.67 -10.50 11.37
CA PHE A 315 6.28 -11.58 10.60
C PHE A 315 5.78 -11.60 9.16
N SER A 316 6.51 -12.26 8.29
CA SER A 316 6.10 -12.51 6.91
C SER A 316 6.38 -13.95 6.51
N VAL A 317 5.59 -14.50 5.59
CA VAL A 317 5.76 -15.85 5.03
C VAL A 317 5.48 -15.80 3.54
N SER A 318 6.40 -16.29 2.72
CA SER A 318 6.23 -16.41 1.26
C SER A 318 6.39 -17.84 0.79
N ALA A 319 5.80 -18.11 -0.37
CA ALA A 319 6.00 -19.35 -1.12
C ALA A 319 5.62 -19.13 -2.58
N TRP A 320 6.29 -19.87 -3.46
CA TRP A 320 5.75 -20.17 -4.78
C TRP A 320 4.89 -21.42 -4.71
N THR A 321 3.72 -21.36 -5.35
CA THR A 321 2.76 -22.47 -5.33
C THR A 321 2.23 -22.72 -6.71
N LYS A 322 1.99 -24.00 -7.04
CA LYS A 322 1.27 -24.43 -8.23
C LYS A 322 0.06 -25.24 -7.79
N LEU A 323 -1.10 -24.58 -7.79
CA LEU A 323 -2.37 -25.14 -7.31
C LEU A 323 -2.86 -26.27 -8.22
N GLY A 324 -3.15 -27.44 -7.66
CA GLY A 324 -3.60 -28.61 -8.42
C GLY A 324 -5.11 -28.71 -8.63
N SER A 325 -5.91 -28.14 -7.74
CA SER A 325 -7.38 -28.09 -7.87
C SER A 325 -7.96 -26.88 -7.11
N ARG A 326 -9.11 -26.40 -7.57
CA ARG A 326 -9.90 -25.34 -6.92
C ARG A 326 -11.09 -25.87 -6.12
N ASP A 327 -11.33 -27.17 -6.14
CA ASP A 327 -12.51 -27.80 -5.53
C ASP A 327 -12.35 -27.96 -4.01
N GLU A 328 -11.13 -27.86 -3.51
CA GLU A 328 -10.76 -28.07 -2.12
C GLU A 328 -9.99 -26.90 -1.52
N THR A 329 -9.97 -26.84 -0.19
CA THR A 329 -9.16 -25.87 0.56
C THR A 329 -7.73 -26.37 0.63
N ASN A 330 -6.79 -25.58 0.13
CA ASN A 330 -5.39 -25.98 -0.08
C ASN A 330 -4.46 -25.12 0.77
N THR A 331 -3.92 -25.66 1.87
CA THR A 331 -3.05 -24.90 2.78
C THR A 331 -1.59 -24.91 2.33
N VAL A 332 -1.04 -23.74 2.03
CA VAL A 332 0.36 -23.56 1.65
C VAL A 332 1.24 -23.64 2.89
N ALA A 333 0.98 -22.80 3.88
CA ALA A 333 1.77 -22.74 5.11
C ALA A 333 0.94 -22.34 6.34
N ASN A 334 1.34 -22.84 7.51
CA ASN A 334 0.81 -22.43 8.81
C ASN A 334 1.89 -22.55 9.91
N GLN A 335 1.66 -21.92 11.06
CA GLN A 335 2.33 -22.29 12.31
C GLN A 335 1.32 -22.71 13.38
N ASN A 336 1.45 -23.95 13.85
CA ASN A 336 0.48 -24.61 14.70
C ASN A 336 0.50 -24.13 16.15
N GLY A 337 -0.68 -24.02 16.75
CA GLY A 337 -0.89 -24.13 18.19
C GLY A 337 -1.30 -25.55 18.59
N THR A 338 -2.10 -25.64 19.66
CA THR A 338 -2.63 -26.93 20.13
C THR A 338 -3.71 -27.43 19.18
N ASN A 339 -4.70 -26.59 18.89
CA ASN A 339 -5.87 -26.94 18.08
C ASN A 339 -5.78 -26.35 16.67
N VAL A 340 -5.51 -25.06 16.51
CA VAL A 340 -5.41 -24.39 15.21
C VAL A 340 -4.05 -23.71 15.04
N GLY A 341 -3.72 -23.29 13.82
CA GLY A 341 -2.57 -22.41 13.58
C GLY A 341 -2.82 -20.96 14.00
N ALA A 342 -1.77 -20.19 14.28
CA ALA A 342 -1.90 -18.74 14.46
C ALA A 342 -2.28 -18.01 13.17
N PHE A 343 -1.89 -18.58 12.04
CA PHE A 343 -2.24 -18.12 10.70
C PHE A 343 -2.41 -19.29 9.74
N GLN A 344 -3.01 -19.01 8.59
CA GLN A 344 -3.06 -19.91 7.45
C GLN A 344 -2.88 -19.07 6.17
N LEU A 345 -1.90 -19.45 5.34
CA LEU A 345 -1.79 -18.98 3.96
C LEU A 345 -2.32 -20.11 3.06
N TYR A 346 -3.39 -19.85 2.31
CA TYR A 346 -4.12 -20.92 1.63
C TYR A 346 -4.98 -20.44 0.47
N TYR A 347 -5.36 -21.38 -0.40
CA TYR A 347 -6.47 -21.18 -1.33
C TYR A 347 -7.76 -21.72 -0.71
N SER A 348 -8.84 -20.95 -0.78
CA SER A 348 -10.16 -21.33 -0.29
C SER A 348 -11.11 -21.61 -1.44
N SER A 349 -11.58 -22.86 -1.54
CA SER A 349 -12.63 -23.23 -2.51
C SER A 349 -13.98 -22.54 -2.24
N ALA A 350 -14.28 -22.21 -0.97
CA ALA A 350 -15.51 -21.52 -0.60
C ALA A 350 -15.57 -20.07 -1.08
N TYR A 351 -14.41 -19.39 -1.18
CA TYR A 351 -14.31 -18.02 -1.69
C TYR A 351 -13.82 -17.98 -3.14
N ASP A 352 -13.29 -19.09 -3.66
CA ASP A 352 -12.52 -19.15 -4.91
C ASP A 352 -11.38 -18.12 -4.90
N ARG A 353 -10.64 -17.99 -3.79
CA ARG A 353 -9.59 -16.96 -3.60
C ARG A 353 -8.39 -17.45 -2.80
N TRP A 354 -7.24 -16.82 -3.02
CA TRP A 354 -6.10 -16.88 -2.11
C TRP A 354 -6.40 -16.05 -0.85
N ILE A 355 -6.04 -16.58 0.31
CA ILE A 355 -6.35 -15.97 1.60
C ILE A 355 -5.15 -16.10 2.52
N PHE A 356 -4.83 -14.99 3.19
CA PHE A 356 -4.07 -15.00 4.42
C PHE A 356 -5.03 -14.75 5.57
N ASN A 357 -5.15 -15.71 6.49
CA ASN A 357 -5.96 -15.55 7.68
C ASN A 357 -5.10 -15.56 8.95
N ARG A 358 -5.66 -14.96 10.00
CA ARG A 358 -5.09 -14.95 11.35
C ARG A 358 -6.18 -15.29 12.35
N TYR A 359 -5.90 -16.27 13.21
CA TYR A 359 -6.79 -16.64 14.30
C TYR A 359 -6.60 -15.70 15.48
N THR A 360 -7.67 -15.35 16.20
CA THR A 360 -7.61 -14.45 17.35
C THR A 360 -7.19 -15.15 18.65
N SER A 361 -7.19 -16.48 18.64
CA SER A 361 -6.77 -17.38 19.73
C SER A 361 -6.54 -18.78 19.16
N ASP A 362 -6.15 -19.75 20.00
CA ASP A 362 -6.13 -21.18 19.65
C ASP A 362 -7.56 -21.78 19.60
N GLY A 363 -8.40 -21.21 18.72
CA GLY A 363 -9.83 -21.51 18.58
C GLY A 363 -10.35 -21.20 17.16
N SER A 364 -11.64 -20.88 16.99
CA SER A 364 -12.26 -20.77 15.66
C SER A 364 -12.37 -19.36 15.08
N SER A 365 -12.27 -18.32 15.92
CA SER A 365 -12.39 -16.92 15.49
C SER A 365 -11.17 -16.46 14.71
N LEU A 366 -11.38 -15.85 13.55
CA LEU A 366 -10.30 -15.44 12.65
C LEU A 366 -10.69 -14.21 11.80
N VAL A 367 -9.68 -13.51 11.29
CA VAL A 367 -9.81 -12.46 10.27
C VAL A 367 -9.09 -12.87 8.98
N ARG A 368 -9.47 -12.28 7.84
CA ARG A 368 -8.96 -12.66 6.52
C ARG A 368 -8.54 -11.43 5.70
N ALA A 369 -7.41 -11.54 5.02
CA ALA A 369 -7.07 -10.78 3.82
C ALA A 369 -7.33 -11.69 2.62
N ILE A 370 -8.24 -11.30 1.73
CA ILE A 370 -8.77 -12.14 0.64
C ILE A 370 -8.36 -11.51 -0.68
N SER A 371 -7.73 -12.29 -1.57
CA SER A 371 -7.35 -11.78 -2.89
C SER A 371 -8.55 -11.34 -3.73
N THR A 372 -8.34 -10.44 -4.68
CA THR A 372 -9.39 -10.00 -5.61
C THR A 372 -9.62 -11.03 -6.72
N ARG A 373 -8.58 -11.80 -7.08
CA ARG A 373 -8.58 -12.76 -8.17
C ARG A 373 -8.57 -14.22 -7.71
N PRO A 374 -9.22 -15.14 -8.46
CA PRO A 374 -9.12 -16.58 -8.25
C PRO A 374 -7.68 -17.09 -8.41
N GLY A 375 -7.41 -18.24 -7.78
CA GLY A 375 -6.18 -18.99 -8.03
C GLY A 375 -6.18 -19.65 -9.41
N VAL A 376 -5.01 -19.78 -10.02
CA VAL A 376 -4.86 -20.33 -11.37
C VAL A 376 -4.34 -21.76 -11.27
N VAL A 377 -5.14 -22.73 -11.72
CA VAL A 377 -4.78 -24.15 -11.62
C VAL A 377 -3.62 -24.46 -12.57
N GLY A 378 -2.57 -25.07 -12.03
CA GLY A 378 -1.40 -25.55 -12.77
C GLY A 378 -0.38 -24.47 -13.15
N ALA A 379 -0.65 -23.20 -12.85
CA ALA A 379 0.30 -22.11 -13.02
C ALA A 379 1.04 -21.81 -11.71
N TRP A 380 2.26 -21.28 -11.81
CA TRP A 380 3.01 -20.82 -10.65
C TRP A 380 2.51 -19.45 -10.19
N THR A 381 2.16 -19.36 -8.92
CA THR A 381 1.72 -18.12 -8.25
C THR A 381 2.62 -17.87 -7.04
N HIS A 382 3.18 -16.67 -6.92
CA HIS A 382 3.90 -16.23 -5.73
C HIS A 382 2.91 -15.66 -4.71
N LEU A 383 3.03 -16.07 -3.46
CA LEU A 383 2.24 -15.54 -2.35
C LEU A 383 3.17 -14.96 -1.29
N LEU A 384 2.80 -13.81 -0.74
CA LEU A 384 3.41 -13.27 0.47
C LEU A 384 2.31 -12.84 1.45
N ALA A 385 2.34 -13.44 2.63
CA ALA A 385 1.56 -13.04 3.78
C ALA A 385 2.41 -12.16 4.70
N VAL A 386 1.88 -11.01 5.12
CA VAL A 386 2.55 -10.10 6.05
C VAL A 386 1.62 -9.80 7.22
N TYR A 387 2.08 -10.05 8.44
CA TYR A 387 1.47 -9.50 9.64
C TYR A 387 2.33 -8.37 10.20
N ASP A 388 1.72 -7.20 10.35
CA ASP A 388 2.32 -6.01 10.92
C ASP A 388 1.65 -5.73 12.27
N ARG A 389 2.37 -6.03 13.36
CA ARG A 389 1.87 -5.85 14.72
C ARG A 389 1.64 -4.38 15.05
N ASP A 390 2.53 -3.51 14.58
CA ASP A 390 2.51 -2.10 14.95
C ASP A 390 1.41 -1.35 14.20
N ALA A 391 1.21 -1.66 12.93
CA ALA A 391 0.07 -1.17 12.15
C ALA A 391 -1.23 -1.94 12.45
N GLN A 392 -1.17 -3.00 13.27
CA GLN A 392 -2.29 -3.87 13.63
C GLN A 392 -3.07 -4.36 12.42
N GLN A 393 -2.35 -4.89 11.42
CA GLN A 393 -2.95 -5.32 10.16
C GLN A 393 -2.25 -6.53 9.55
N ILE A 394 -3.00 -7.25 8.73
CA ILE A 394 -2.52 -8.34 7.88
C ILE A 394 -2.64 -7.93 6.42
N ARG A 395 -1.68 -8.35 5.61
CA ARG A 395 -1.65 -8.09 4.16
C ARG A 395 -1.40 -9.37 3.40
N LEU A 396 -2.02 -9.47 2.23
CA LEU A 396 -1.76 -10.53 1.26
C LEU A 396 -1.28 -9.89 -0.03
N TYR A 397 -0.12 -10.33 -0.50
CA TYR A 397 0.37 -10.06 -1.83
C TYR A 397 0.29 -11.32 -2.67
N VAL A 398 -0.17 -11.18 -3.90
CA VAL A 398 -0.19 -12.25 -4.91
C VAL A 398 0.61 -11.75 -6.10
N ASN A 399 1.60 -12.52 -6.54
CA ASN A 399 2.46 -12.17 -7.66
C ASN A 399 3.11 -10.78 -7.55
N GLY A 400 3.53 -10.42 -6.33
CA GLY A 400 4.21 -9.14 -6.04
C GLY A 400 3.27 -7.95 -5.87
N ARG A 401 1.95 -8.12 -6.07
CA ARG A 401 0.95 -7.05 -5.94
C ARG A 401 0.17 -7.15 -4.65
N LEU A 402 -0.09 -6.03 -3.99
CA LEU A 402 -0.93 -5.97 -2.79
C LEU A 402 -2.40 -6.20 -3.17
N GLU A 403 -2.97 -7.30 -2.71
CA GLU A 403 -4.34 -7.69 -3.03
C GLU A 403 -5.33 -7.36 -1.91
N ALA A 404 -4.87 -7.40 -0.65
CA ALA A 404 -5.74 -7.11 0.50
C ALA A 404 -4.98 -6.62 1.72
N THR A 405 -5.63 -5.75 2.50
CA THR A 405 -5.21 -5.30 3.83
C THR A 405 -6.40 -5.38 4.79
N THR A 406 -6.22 -6.04 5.95
CA THR A 406 -7.28 -6.22 6.95
C THR A 406 -6.75 -5.95 8.36
N ALA A 407 -7.51 -5.23 9.18
CA ALA A 407 -7.14 -4.97 10.58
C ALA A 407 -7.10 -6.27 11.42
N TYR A 408 -6.11 -6.37 12.31
CA TYR A 408 -5.95 -7.47 13.26
C TYR A 408 -5.20 -7.01 14.51
N THR A 409 -5.82 -7.19 15.68
CA THR A 409 -5.36 -6.56 16.94
C THR A 409 -5.08 -7.55 18.07
N THR A 410 -5.37 -8.84 17.90
CA THR A 410 -5.36 -9.85 18.99
C THR A 410 -4.38 -10.98 18.71
N PRO A 411 -3.06 -10.73 18.64
CA PRO A 411 -2.08 -11.77 18.41
C PRO A 411 -1.91 -12.72 19.60
N TRP A 412 -1.55 -13.97 19.32
CA TRP A 412 -1.26 -15.00 20.31
C TRP A 412 -0.06 -15.85 19.85
N ALA A 413 0.60 -16.52 20.80
CA ALA A 413 1.80 -17.31 20.54
C ALA A 413 1.45 -18.74 20.15
N ALA A 414 1.58 -19.08 18.87
CA ALA A 414 1.60 -20.46 18.40
C ALA A 414 3.00 -21.06 18.56
N THR A 415 3.14 -22.02 19.47
CA THR A 415 4.42 -22.63 19.87
C THR A 415 4.69 -23.99 19.22
N GLY A 416 3.80 -24.46 18.35
CA GLY A 416 3.94 -25.72 17.63
C GLY A 416 4.72 -25.59 16.31
N PRO A 417 4.84 -26.71 15.58
CA PRO A 417 5.51 -26.77 14.29
C PRO A 417 5.02 -25.76 13.26
N PHE A 418 5.95 -25.27 12.44
CA PHE A 418 5.63 -24.67 11.15
C PHE A 418 5.40 -25.80 10.14
N GLU A 419 4.27 -25.79 9.46
CA GLU A 419 3.91 -26.82 8.49
C GLU A 419 3.63 -26.23 7.12
N ILE A 420 4.06 -26.96 6.11
CA ILE A 420 3.81 -26.71 4.70
C ILE A 420 2.87 -27.81 4.21
N GLY A 421 1.81 -27.42 3.50
CA GLY A 421 0.93 -28.37 2.82
C GLY A 421 -0.29 -28.85 3.61
N ARG A 422 -0.51 -28.40 4.84
CA ARG A 422 -1.70 -28.73 5.65
C ARG A 422 -1.92 -27.72 6.77
N MET A 423 -3.00 -27.87 7.54
CA MET A 423 -3.19 -27.26 8.87
C MET A 423 -3.92 -28.21 9.82
N LYS A 424 -4.05 -27.83 11.10
CA LYS A 424 -5.01 -28.46 12.01
C LYS A 424 -6.37 -27.76 11.98
N GLY A 425 -7.45 -28.54 11.94
CA GLY A 425 -8.82 -28.06 12.12
C GLY A 425 -9.11 -27.68 13.57
N THR A 426 -10.31 -27.16 13.85
CA THR A 426 -10.69 -26.70 15.20
C THR A 426 -10.74 -27.80 16.26
N ASP A 427 -10.79 -29.06 15.84
CA ASP A 427 -10.70 -30.27 16.67
C ASP A 427 -9.26 -30.75 16.91
N GLY A 428 -8.26 -30.03 16.38
CA GLY A 428 -6.84 -30.39 16.45
C GLY A 428 -6.40 -31.43 15.43
N ALA A 429 -7.31 -31.95 14.59
CA ALA A 429 -6.99 -32.95 13.58
C ALA A 429 -6.41 -32.31 12.31
N PRO A 430 -5.44 -32.96 11.63
CA PRO A 430 -4.95 -32.49 10.34
C PRO A 430 -6.07 -32.36 9.28
N SER A 431 -6.05 -31.26 8.52
CA SER A 431 -7.05 -30.92 7.51
C SER A 431 -6.47 -29.99 6.43
N SER A 432 -7.29 -29.69 5.40
CA SER A 432 -7.00 -28.70 4.35
C SER A 432 -5.64 -28.92 3.66
N TYR A 433 -5.40 -30.18 3.29
CA TYR A 433 -4.17 -30.61 2.63
C TYR A 433 -4.03 -29.96 1.25
N PHE A 434 -2.82 -29.53 0.92
CA PHE A 434 -2.52 -28.95 -0.38
C PHE A 434 -2.36 -30.04 -1.43
N ARG A 435 -2.97 -29.83 -2.58
CA ARG A 435 -2.80 -30.61 -3.80
C ARG A 435 -2.04 -29.76 -4.80
N GLY A 436 -0.83 -30.18 -5.16
CA GLY A 436 0.01 -29.45 -6.12
C GLY A 436 1.47 -29.41 -5.71
N ASP A 437 2.17 -28.37 -6.18
CA ASP A 437 3.59 -28.16 -5.92
C ASP A 437 3.84 -26.88 -5.13
N ILE A 438 4.84 -26.89 -4.25
CA ILE A 438 5.31 -25.73 -3.48
C ILE A 438 6.83 -25.63 -3.63
N ASP A 439 7.33 -24.41 -3.74
CA ASP A 439 8.75 -24.09 -3.98
C ASP A 439 9.13 -22.77 -3.27
N GLN A 440 10.42 -22.55 -3.02
CA GLN A 440 11.01 -21.32 -2.47
C GLN A 440 10.23 -20.75 -1.26
N VAL A 441 10.06 -21.57 -0.21
CA VAL A 441 9.34 -21.14 0.99
C VAL A 441 10.27 -20.34 1.88
N GLN A 442 9.83 -19.14 2.29
CA GLN A 442 10.61 -18.28 3.17
C GLN A 442 9.75 -17.70 4.30
N ALA A 443 10.37 -17.46 5.45
CA ALA A 443 9.72 -16.90 6.63
C ALA A 443 10.63 -15.89 7.32
N TRP A 444 10.07 -14.77 7.77
CA TRP A 444 10.78 -13.66 8.41
C TRP A 444 10.12 -13.26 9.73
N ASN A 445 10.92 -12.88 10.73
CA ASN A 445 10.47 -12.20 11.96
C ASN A 445 10.40 -10.67 11.78
N ARG A 446 10.01 -10.23 10.59
CA ARG A 446 9.86 -8.82 10.21
C ARG A 446 8.80 -8.64 9.15
N VAL A 447 8.40 -7.39 8.94
CA VAL A 447 7.64 -7.00 7.75
C VAL A 447 8.57 -7.06 6.53
N VAL A 448 8.11 -7.70 5.46
CA VAL A 448 8.69 -7.56 4.12
C VAL A 448 7.90 -6.45 3.40
N PHE A 449 8.61 -5.44 2.91
CA PHE A 449 7.99 -4.25 2.31
C PHE A 449 7.82 -4.36 0.79
N PRO A 450 6.96 -3.53 0.18
CA PRO A 450 6.76 -3.49 -1.27
C PRO A 450 8.06 -3.36 -2.08
N ASP A 451 9.03 -2.56 -1.62
CA ASP A 451 10.32 -2.37 -2.32
C ASP A 451 11.17 -3.65 -2.38
N GLU A 452 10.86 -4.65 -1.56
CA GLU A 452 11.49 -5.97 -1.61
C GLU A 452 10.73 -6.94 -2.53
N MET A 453 9.53 -6.59 -3.04
CA MET A 453 8.69 -7.55 -3.76
C MET A 453 9.28 -8.00 -5.07
N TRP A 454 10.04 -7.14 -5.74
CA TRP A 454 10.61 -7.50 -7.03
C TRP A 454 11.56 -8.69 -6.91
N SER A 455 12.47 -8.68 -5.92
CA SER A 455 13.42 -9.78 -5.71
C SER A 455 12.71 -11.09 -5.34
N GLN A 456 11.61 -10.99 -4.59
CA GLN A 456 10.82 -12.14 -4.15
C GLN A 456 9.98 -12.75 -5.29
N ALA A 457 9.20 -11.91 -5.98
CA ALA A 457 8.29 -12.32 -7.04
C ALA A 457 8.99 -12.64 -8.37
N ASN A 458 10.27 -12.30 -8.53
CA ASN A 458 11.07 -12.70 -9.69
C ASN A 458 12.20 -13.68 -9.34
N VAL A 459 12.30 -14.12 -8.08
CA VAL A 459 13.32 -15.05 -7.58
C VAL A 459 14.71 -14.55 -7.97
N GLU A 460 15.07 -13.36 -7.51
CA GLU A 460 16.37 -12.76 -7.79
C GLU A 460 17.50 -13.63 -7.22
N ASN A 461 18.50 -13.89 -8.05
CA ASN A 461 19.74 -14.50 -7.62
C ASN A 461 20.57 -13.45 -6.85
N PRO A 462 20.84 -13.64 -5.54
CA PRO A 462 21.53 -12.64 -4.74
C PRO A 462 23.01 -12.42 -5.13
N GLN A 463 23.61 -13.35 -5.87
CA GLN A 463 24.99 -13.25 -6.34
C GLN A 463 25.11 -12.41 -7.62
N THR A 464 24.13 -12.52 -8.53
CA THR A 464 24.16 -11.81 -9.82
C THR A 464 23.28 -10.57 -9.85
N GLY A 465 22.27 -10.47 -8.98
CA GLY A 465 21.25 -9.42 -9.01
C GLY A 465 20.27 -9.57 -10.19
N HIS A 466 20.18 -10.76 -10.78
CA HIS A 466 19.31 -11.04 -11.93
C HIS A 466 18.12 -11.91 -11.53
N PRO A 467 16.94 -11.69 -12.14
CA PRO A 467 15.79 -12.53 -11.93
C PRO A 467 16.04 -13.95 -12.45
N GLN A 468 15.37 -14.95 -11.89
CA GLN A 468 15.46 -16.34 -12.34
C GLN A 468 14.10 -16.80 -12.85
N ALA A 469 13.90 -16.74 -14.17
CA ALA A 469 12.65 -17.16 -14.81
C ALA A 469 12.60 -18.68 -15.02
N ALA A 470 11.42 -19.27 -14.83
CA ALA A 470 11.20 -20.70 -15.08
C ALA A 470 10.73 -20.91 -16.52
N LEU A 471 11.51 -21.63 -17.33
CA LEU A 471 11.10 -22.03 -18.69
C LEU A 471 9.88 -22.97 -18.61
N LEU A 472 8.72 -22.51 -19.11
CA LEU A 472 7.46 -23.24 -19.10
C LEU A 472 7.22 -24.06 -20.37
N ALA A 473 7.70 -23.56 -21.51
CA ALA A 473 7.62 -24.25 -22.79
C ALA A 473 8.75 -23.76 -23.70
N HIS A 474 9.28 -24.69 -24.50
CA HIS A 474 10.28 -24.40 -25.53
C HIS A 474 10.00 -25.25 -26.76
N TRP A 475 9.78 -24.60 -27.90
CA TRP A 475 9.55 -25.25 -29.19
C TRP A 475 10.64 -24.80 -30.17
N ASP A 476 11.71 -25.58 -30.23
CA ASP A 476 12.84 -25.46 -31.17
C ASP A 476 12.49 -25.94 -32.59
N MET A 477 11.33 -26.58 -32.75
CA MET A 477 10.78 -27.12 -34.01
C MET A 477 11.61 -28.22 -34.70
N ASP A 478 12.89 -28.42 -34.36
CA ASP A 478 13.77 -29.46 -34.91
C ASP A 478 13.32 -30.89 -34.63
N GLY A 479 12.68 -31.10 -33.48
CA GLY A 479 12.08 -32.38 -33.12
C GLY A 479 10.66 -32.60 -33.67
N ALA A 480 10.14 -31.68 -34.49
CA ALA A 480 8.75 -31.68 -34.90
C ALA A 480 8.41 -32.82 -35.88
N SER A 481 7.18 -33.34 -35.77
CA SER A 481 6.67 -34.36 -36.67
C SER A 481 5.16 -34.26 -36.84
N GLY A 482 4.69 -34.46 -38.07
CA GLY A 482 3.28 -34.32 -38.41
C GLY A 482 2.75 -32.92 -38.06
N THR A 483 1.86 -32.85 -37.08
CA THR A 483 1.23 -31.60 -36.61
C THR A 483 1.69 -31.20 -35.21
N THR A 484 2.80 -31.73 -34.70
CA THR A 484 3.23 -31.49 -33.32
C THR A 484 4.72 -31.19 -33.24
N ALA A 485 5.08 -30.13 -32.52
CA ALA A 485 6.45 -29.89 -32.05
C ALA A 485 6.56 -30.27 -30.56
N PRO A 486 7.55 -31.09 -30.17
CA PRO A 486 7.75 -31.47 -28.78
C PRO A 486 8.15 -30.26 -27.93
N ASP A 487 7.80 -30.30 -26.64
CA ASP A 487 8.24 -29.29 -25.68
C ASP A 487 9.60 -29.67 -25.09
N ALA A 488 10.65 -28.98 -25.57
CA ALA A 488 12.03 -29.17 -25.14
C ALA A 488 12.28 -28.75 -23.68
N SER A 489 11.34 -28.04 -23.03
CA SER A 489 11.44 -27.75 -21.60
C SER A 489 11.15 -28.98 -20.72
N GLY A 490 10.66 -30.08 -21.30
CA GLY A 490 10.31 -31.31 -20.59
C GLY A 490 9.03 -31.22 -19.77
N ARG A 491 8.20 -30.17 -19.94
CA ARG A 491 6.97 -29.95 -19.15
C ARG A 491 5.70 -30.47 -19.84
N GLY A 492 5.85 -31.01 -21.05
CA GLY A 492 4.75 -31.65 -21.78
C GLY A 492 3.79 -30.65 -22.44
N ASN A 493 4.22 -29.42 -22.66
CA ASN A 493 3.42 -28.39 -23.32
C ASN A 493 3.62 -28.42 -24.85
N ALA A 494 3.48 -29.59 -25.49
CA ALA A 494 3.73 -29.72 -26.93
C ALA A 494 2.89 -28.73 -27.75
N LEU A 495 3.51 -28.10 -28.76
CA LEU A 495 2.81 -27.21 -29.68
C LEU A 495 2.09 -28.05 -30.73
N THR A 496 0.78 -27.85 -30.84
CA THR A 496 -0.06 -28.53 -31.84
C THR A 496 -0.46 -27.56 -32.93
N LEU A 497 -0.23 -27.92 -34.19
CA LEU A 497 -0.58 -27.13 -35.35
C LEU A 497 -2.08 -27.22 -35.65
N GLN A 498 -2.64 -26.08 -36.04
CA GLN A 498 -3.98 -25.94 -36.60
C GLN A 498 -3.92 -26.12 -38.12
N PRO A 499 -5.05 -26.49 -38.77
CA PRO A 499 -5.08 -26.69 -40.21
C PRO A 499 -4.50 -25.51 -41.00
N GLY A 500 -3.61 -25.80 -41.93
CA GLY A 500 -2.94 -24.81 -42.76
C GLY A 500 -1.57 -24.37 -42.25
N ALA A 501 -1.09 -24.88 -41.11
CA ALA A 501 0.30 -24.76 -40.68
C ALA A 501 1.08 -26.05 -40.99
N GLY A 502 2.39 -25.95 -41.12
CA GLY A 502 3.27 -27.10 -41.30
C GLY A 502 4.70 -26.84 -40.86
N PHE A 503 5.52 -27.89 -40.83
CA PHE A 503 6.96 -27.78 -40.58
C PHE A 503 7.73 -27.96 -41.89
N LEU A 504 8.82 -27.21 -42.05
CA LEU A 504 9.76 -27.37 -43.16
C LEU A 504 11.17 -26.94 -42.71
N ALA A 505 12.19 -27.35 -43.46
CA ALA A 505 13.54 -26.85 -43.24
C ALA A 505 13.63 -25.38 -43.69
N ALA A 506 14.16 -24.51 -42.82
CA ALA A 506 14.39 -23.11 -43.17
C ALA A 506 15.43 -22.96 -44.29
N ASP A 507 15.30 -21.88 -45.04
CA ASP A 507 16.32 -21.49 -46.04
C ASP A 507 17.63 -21.04 -45.37
N ASP A 508 17.53 -20.50 -44.14
CA ASP A 508 18.65 -20.21 -43.27
C ASP A 508 18.97 -21.44 -42.40
N PRO A 509 20.14 -22.09 -42.58
CA PRO A 509 20.51 -23.28 -41.82
C PRO A 509 20.60 -23.06 -40.30
N ALA A 510 20.75 -21.81 -39.86
CA ALA A 510 20.83 -21.45 -38.45
C ALA A 510 19.55 -21.81 -37.68
N HIS A 511 18.40 -21.79 -38.38
CA HIS A 511 17.06 -22.05 -37.82
C HIS A 511 16.53 -23.48 -38.04
N GLY A 512 17.33 -24.38 -38.64
CA GLY A 512 16.95 -25.79 -38.76
C GLY A 512 15.56 -26.04 -39.36
N THR A 513 14.70 -26.73 -38.61
CA THR A 513 13.28 -26.90 -38.94
C THR A 513 12.47 -25.75 -38.34
N VAL A 514 11.54 -25.17 -39.10
CA VAL A 514 10.72 -24.04 -38.63
C VAL A 514 9.23 -24.34 -38.72
N LEU A 515 8.45 -23.65 -37.89
CA LEU A 515 7.01 -23.55 -38.08
C LEU A 515 6.72 -22.61 -39.25
N ASN A 516 6.21 -23.17 -40.34
CA ASN A 516 5.78 -22.44 -41.51
C ASN A 516 4.28 -22.18 -41.51
N LEU A 517 3.93 -20.91 -41.70
CA LEU A 517 2.56 -20.39 -41.82
C LEU A 517 2.39 -19.81 -43.23
N PRO A 518 1.90 -20.62 -44.21
CA PRO A 518 1.86 -20.25 -45.62
C PRO A 518 1.04 -18.99 -45.91
N ALA A 519 1.42 -18.28 -46.97
CA ALA A 519 0.76 -17.03 -47.38
C ALA A 519 -0.68 -17.21 -47.89
N ASP A 520 -1.05 -18.43 -48.28
CA ASP A 520 -2.34 -18.80 -48.87
C ASP A 520 -3.25 -19.59 -47.91
N GLN A 521 -2.80 -19.91 -46.69
CA GLN A 521 -3.51 -20.75 -45.73
C GLN A 521 -3.70 -20.04 -44.38
N SER A 522 -4.66 -20.50 -43.56
CA SER A 522 -4.94 -19.91 -42.25
C SER A 522 -4.36 -20.76 -41.11
N GLY A 523 -3.05 -21.04 -41.17
CA GLY A 523 -2.34 -21.84 -40.19
C GLY A 523 -2.06 -21.11 -38.87
N SER A 524 -1.96 -21.86 -37.78
CA SER A 524 -1.46 -21.39 -36.48
C SER A 524 -1.01 -22.57 -35.61
N GLY A 525 -0.45 -22.29 -34.44
CA GLY A 525 -0.14 -23.28 -33.40
C GLY A 525 -0.84 -22.97 -32.09
N SER A 526 -1.07 -23.99 -31.26
CA SER A 526 -1.60 -23.83 -29.91
C SER A 526 -0.95 -24.80 -28.92
N ALA A 527 -0.73 -24.36 -27.69
CA ALA A 527 -0.15 -25.17 -26.63
C ALA A 527 -0.85 -24.95 -25.27
N PRO A 528 -0.99 -25.99 -24.44
CA PRO A 528 -1.71 -25.92 -23.17
C PRO A 528 -0.88 -25.32 -22.02
N VAL A 529 -0.04 -24.31 -22.30
CA VAL A 529 0.84 -23.69 -21.31
C VAL A 529 0.01 -23.05 -20.19
N LYS A 530 0.22 -23.50 -18.95
CA LYS A 530 -0.44 -22.93 -17.77
C LYS A 530 0.35 -21.72 -17.28
N LEU A 531 -0.20 -20.55 -17.53
CA LEU A 531 0.35 -19.25 -17.14
C LEU A 531 -0.67 -18.50 -16.27
N ASP A 532 -0.18 -17.86 -15.22
CA ASP A 532 -0.94 -16.92 -14.39
C ASP A 532 -0.57 -15.52 -14.88
N GLU A 533 -1.46 -14.84 -15.60
CA GLU A 533 -1.14 -13.53 -16.21
C GLU A 533 -1.00 -12.44 -15.17
N SER A 534 -1.45 -12.66 -13.94
CA SER A 534 -1.17 -11.73 -12.84
C SER A 534 0.28 -11.80 -12.37
N GLY A 535 0.98 -12.88 -12.70
CA GLY A 535 2.41 -13.10 -12.46
C GLY A 535 3.30 -12.53 -13.54
N SER A 536 4.56 -12.26 -13.19
CA SER A 536 5.58 -11.93 -14.18
C SER A 536 5.74 -13.06 -15.19
N PHE A 537 5.93 -12.72 -16.46
CA PHE A 537 6.19 -13.68 -17.53
C PHE A 537 6.98 -13.06 -18.67
N THR A 538 7.63 -13.92 -19.45
CA THR A 538 8.35 -13.54 -20.67
C THR A 538 7.97 -14.49 -21.80
N VAL A 539 7.72 -13.94 -22.99
CA VAL A 539 7.59 -14.72 -24.24
C VAL A 539 8.65 -14.26 -25.22
N ALA A 540 9.31 -15.21 -25.89
CA ALA A 540 10.42 -14.95 -26.79
C ALA A 540 10.37 -15.89 -28.00
N GLY A 541 10.88 -15.45 -29.16
CA GLY A 541 11.02 -16.32 -30.32
C GLY A 541 11.54 -15.59 -31.55
N TRP A 542 11.99 -16.36 -32.53
CA TRP A 542 12.42 -15.87 -33.82
C TRP A 542 11.25 -15.81 -34.79
N VAL A 543 11.19 -14.74 -35.57
CA VAL A 543 10.13 -14.53 -36.56
C VAL A 543 10.69 -13.99 -37.85
N ASN A 544 10.24 -14.58 -38.97
CA ASN A 544 10.44 -14.06 -40.32
C ASN A 544 9.07 -13.87 -41.00
N LEU A 545 8.63 -12.63 -41.11
CA LEU A 545 7.36 -12.28 -41.74
C LEU A 545 7.47 -12.38 -43.26
N ASN A 546 6.50 -13.03 -43.91
CA ASN A 546 6.44 -13.08 -45.36
C ASN A 546 6.09 -11.68 -45.93
N PRO A 547 6.99 -11.04 -46.70
CA PRO A 547 6.78 -9.68 -47.21
C PRO A 547 5.61 -9.58 -48.21
N ASP A 548 5.35 -10.63 -48.99
CA ASP A 548 4.26 -10.63 -49.98
C ASP A 548 2.88 -10.50 -49.31
N SER A 549 2.76 -11.00 -48.08
CA SER A 549 1.52 -10.87 -47.31
C SER A 549 1.23 -9.45 -46.82
N LEU A 550 2.22 -8.56 -46.89
CA LEU A 550 2.21 -7.19 -46.40
C LEU A 550 2.29 -6.17 -47.56
N GLU A 551 2.34 -6.63 -48.81
CA GLU A 551 2.47 -5.77 -50.01
C GLU A 551 1.23 -4.87 -50.22
N ASN A 552 0.03 -5.37 -49.87
CA ASN A 552 -1.20 -4.60 -50.01
C ASN A 552 -1.33 -3.55 -48.89
N THR A 553 -0.79 -2.35 -49.13
CA THR A 553 -0.84 -1.22 -48.19
C THR A 553 -2.19 -0.51 -48.13
N THR A 554 -3.20 -0.93 -48.92
CA THR A 554 -4.56 -0.34 -48.85
C THR A 554 -5.32 -0.76 -47.59
N VAL A 555 -4.80 -1.75 -46.86
CA VAL A 555 -5.33 -2.24 -45.59
C VAL A 555 -4.21 -2.27 -44.55
N ALA A 556 -4.56 -2.12 -43.28
CA ALA A 556 -3.61 -2.33 -42.20
C ALA A 556 -3.41 -3.83 -41.95
N HIS A 557 -2.18 -4.21 -41.61
CA HIS A 557 -1.82 -5.58 -41.27
C HIS A 557 -1.41 -5.68 -39.82
N SER A 558 -1.75 -6.80 -39.18
CA SER A 558 -1.40 -7.01 -37.77
C SER A 558 -1.15 -8.49 -37.46
N PRO A 559 -0.14 -9.14 -38.07
CA PRO A 559 0.19 -10.54 -37.77
C PRO A 559 0.66 -10.72 -36.32
N SER A 560 0.21 -11.77 -35.65
CA SER A 560 0.55 -12.04 -34.23
C SER A 560 1.52 -13.19 -34.08
N VAL A 561 2.58 -13.00 -33.29
CA VAL A 561 3.56 -14.03 -32.96
C VAL A 561 3.03 -14.86 -31.79
N PHE A 562 2.80 -14.23 -30.64
CA PHE A 562 2.20 -14.84 -29.46
C PHE A 562 0.89 -14.15 -29.09
N ALA A 563 -0.07 -14.93 -28.61
CA ALA A 563 -1.24 -14.42 -27.89
C ALA A 563 -1.74 -15.46 -26.89
N HIS A 564 -2.28 -15.00 -25.77
CA HIS A 564 -3.04 -15.84 -24.84
C HIS A 564 -4.52 -15.44 -24.87
N PRO A 565 -5.37 -16.13 -25.63
CA PRO A 565 -6.72 -15.67 -25.94
C PRO A 565 -7.71 -15.94 -24.81
N GLY A 566 -8.60 -15.00 -24.56
CA GLY A 566 -9.88 -15.21 -23.88
C GLY A 566 -11.00 -15.52 -24.90
N LEU A 567 -12.24 -15.24 -24.48
CA LEU A 567 -13.43 -15.41 -25.30
C LEU A 567 -13.57 -14.31 -26.36
N GLN A 568 -13.23 -13.06 -26.02
CA GLN A 568 -13.38 -11.90 -26.89
C GLN A 568 -12.06 -11.20 -27.21
N ARG A 569 -11.08 -11.23 -26.30
CA ARG A 569 -9.79 -10.54 -26.43
C ARG A 569 -8.63 -11.46 -26.08
N ASN A 570 -7.40 -10.95 -26.07
CA ASN A 570 -6.22 -11.67 -25.61
C ASN A 570 -5.78 -11.06 -24.28
N ALA A 571 -5.32 -11.87 -23.32
CA ALA A 571 -4.75 -11.40 -22.07
C ALA A 571 -3.40 -10.70 -22.30
N PHE A 572 -2.61 -11.22 -23.23
CA PHE A 572 -1.49 -10.51 -23.83
C PHE A 572 -1.35 -10.85 -25.31
N ARG A 573 -0.57 -10.04 -26.03
CA ARG A 573 -0.24 -10.23 -27.44
C ARG A 573 1.13 -9.64 -27.78
N LEU A 574 1.91 -10.35 -28.58
CA LEU A 574 3.13 -9.86 -29.25
C LEU A 574 2.90 -9.89 -30.75
N TRP A 575 2.98 -8.75 -31.43
CA TRP A 575 2.57 -8.63 -32.84
C TRP A 575 3.35 -7.56 -33.60
N TYR A 576 3.30 -7.64 -34.93
CA TYR A 576 3.78 -6.59 -35.83
C TYR A 576 2.59 -5.80 -36.36
N ARG A 577 2.71 -4.48 -36.53
CA ARG A 577 1.65 -3.59 -36.98
C ARG A 577 2.13 -2.74 -38.16
N GLN A 578 1.47 -2.88 -39.29
CA GLN A 578 1.65 -2.02 -40.46
C GLN A 578 0.36 -1.24 -40.69
N GLU A 579 0.46 0.09 -40.68
CA GLU A 579 -0.69 0.97 -40.89
C GLU A 579 -1.05 1.11 -42.37
N ILE A 580 -2.28 1.58 -42.64
CA ILE A 580 -2.74 1.86 -44.02
C ILE A 580 -1.82 2.88 -44.67
N GLY A 581 -1.33 2.57 -45.86
CA GLY A 581 -0.44 3.43 -46.66
C GLY A 581 1.04 3.23 -46.36
N GLU A 582 1.40 2.50 -45.31
CA GLU A 582 2.79 2.29 -44.91
C GLU A 582 3.37 1.01 -45.51
N ALA A 583 4.62 1.06 -45.97
CA ALA A 583 5.33 -0.11 -46.51
C ALA A 583 6.05 -0.93 -45.42
N VAL A 584 6.24 -0.34 -44.24
CA VAL A 584 6.94 -0.93 -43.10
C VAL A 584 6.16 -0.61 -41.83
N GLY A 585 6.21 -1.50 -40.86
CA GLY A 585 5.48 -1.43 -39.61
C GLY A 585 6.40 -1.59 -38.40
N ASP A 586 5.81 -1.57 -37.22
CA ASP A 586 6.49 -1.64 -35.93
C ASP A 586 6.10 -2.90 -35.15
N TRP A 587 6.91 -3.26 -34.16
CA TRP A 587 6.61 -4.35 -33.23
C TRP A 587 5.92 -3.83 -31.99
N ASN A 588 5.01 -4.62 -31.45
CA ASN A 588 4.17 -4.24 -30.35
C ASN A 588 4.02 -5.37 -29.36
N PHE A 589 4.08 -5.05 -28.08
CA PHE A 589 3.69 -5.94 -27.00
C PHE A 589 2.61 -5.29 -26.14
N GLY A 590 1.53 -6.02 -25.90
CA GLY A 590 0.36 -5.50 -25.23
C GLY A 590 -0.16 -6.47 -24.18
N VAL A 591 -0.51 -5.93 -23.02
CA VAL A 591 -1.15 -6.63 -21.92
C VAL A 591 -2.51 -5.98 -21.65
N TYR A 592 -3.54 -6.80 -21.47
CA TYR A 592 -4.92 -6.35 -21.50
C TYR A 592 -5.63 -6.60 -20.17
N GLU A 593 -6.42 -5.61 -19.77
CA GLU A 593 -7.07 -5.56 -18.46
C GLU A 593 -8.33 -6.44 -18.38
N THR A 594 -9.08 -6.53 -19.49
CA THR A 594 -10.39 -7.19 -19.54
C THR A 594 -10.60 -8.00 -20.81
N ASP A 595 -11.32 -9.12 -20.71
CA ASP A 595 -11.81 -9.91 -21.85
C ASP A 595 -13.06 -9.28 -22.48
N VAL A 596 -12.90 -8.06 -22.98
CA VAL A 596 -13.95 -7.26 -23.64
C VAL A 596 -13.36 -6.60 -24.88
N LEU A 597 -14.14 -6.57 -25.97
CA LEU A 597 -13.76 -5.87 -27.20
C LEU A 597 -13.36 -4.42 -26.92
N GLU A 598 -12.30 -3.96 -27.60
CA GLU A 598 -11.77 -2.58 -27.47
C GLU A 598 -11.49 -2.13 -26.02
N GLY A 599 -11.34 -3.07 -25.07
CA GLY A 599 -11.08 -2.72 -23.68
C GLY A 599 -9.75 -1.99 -23.44
N PRO A 600 -9.46 -1.59 -22.20
CA PRO A 600 -8.18 -0.98 -21.88
C PRO A 600 -7.01 -1.94 -22.11
N ALA A 601 -5.87 -1.37 -22.49
CA ALA A 601 -4.65 -2.07 -22.81
C ALA A 601 -3.45 -1.20 -22.46
N ALA A 602 -2.42 -1.81 -21.89
CA ALA A 602 -1.08 -1.25 -21.86
C ALA A 602 -0.33 -1.82 -23.06
N THR A 603 0.11 -0.96 -23.98
CA THR A 603 0.84 -1.37 -25.19
C THR A 603 2.12 -0.57 -25.30
N ILE A 604 3.20 -1.28 -25.60
CA ILE A 604 4.50 -0.71 -25.96
C ILE A 604 4.77 -1.02 -27.43
N THR A 605 5.30 -0.04 -28.16
CA THR A 605 5.62 -0.11 -29.58
C THR A 605 7.12 0.13 -29.76
N SER A 606 7.73 -0.53 -30.73
CA SER A 606 9.15 -0.33 -31.05
C SER A 606 9.44 1.10 -31.48
N GLU A 607 10.64 1.59 -31.17
CA GLU A 607 11.03 2.96 -31.54
C GLU A 607 11.26 3.12 -33.03
N GLN A 608 11.63 2.02 -33.69
CA GLN A 608 11.88 1.95 -35.11
C GLN A 608 10.90 0.99 -35.79
N VAL A 609 10.60 1.29 -37.05
CA VAL A 609 9.90 0.39 -37.95
C VAL A 609 10.87 -0.67 -38.47
N ASN A 610 10.41 -1.91 -38.66
CA ASN A 610 11.24 -3.05 -39.06
C ASN A 610 10.72 -3.69 -40.35
N PRO A 611 11.51 -3.74 -41.44
CA PRO A 611 11.07 -4.35 -42.69
C PRO A 611 10.83 -5.86 -42.55
N PRO A 612 9.79 -6.42 -43.18
CA PRO A 612 9.56 -7.86 -43.22
C PRO A 612 10.59 -8.59 -44.10
N GLY A 613 10.57 -9.92 -44.09
CA GLY A 613 11.41 -10.78 -44.92
C GLY A 613 12.78 -11.13 -44.35
N ASN A 614 13.09 -10.69 -43.11
CA ASN A 614 14.29 -11.09 -42.39
C ASN A 614 13.92 -11.65 -41.02
N TRP A 615 14.75 -12.54 -40.50
CA TRP A 615 14.65 -13.04 -39.14
C TRP A 615 14.92 -11.94 -38.12
N ILE A 616 14.06 -11.85 -37.10
CA ILE A 616 14.24 -10.97 -35.95
C ILE A 616 13.80 -11.72 -34.69
N HIS A 617 14.58 -11.60 -33.62
CA HIS A 617 14.21 -12.11 -32.31
C HIS A 617 13.34 -11.07 -31.59
N VAL A 618 12.15 -11.47 -31.16
CA VAL A 618 11.17 -10.60 -30.52
C VAL A 618 10.83 -11.11 -29.12
N VAL A 619 10.80 -10.20 -28.13
CA VAL A 619 10.52 -10.57 -26.74
C VAL A 619 9.52 -9.61 -26.11
N GLY A 620 8.47 -10.17 -25.50
CA GLY A 620 7.54 -9.45 -24.64
C GLY A 620 7.75 -9.85 -23.17
N VAL A 621 7.94 -8.86 -22.31
CA VAL A 621 8.14 -9.07 -20.85
C VAL A 621 7.04 -8.35 -20.10
N TYR A 622 6.38 -9.04 -19.18
CA TYR A 622 5.52 -8.44 -18.17
C TYR A 622 6.11 -8.69 -16.78
N ASP A 623 6.33 -7.61 -16.03
CA ASP A 623 6.82 -7.62 -14.65
C ASP A 623 5.68 -7.22 -13.71
N SER A 624 5.15 -8.20 -12.97
CA SER A 624 3.99 -7.97 -12.11
C SER A 624 4.32 -7.15 -10.86
N ALA A 625 5.56 -7.24 -10.36
CA ALA A 625 6.01 -6.55 -9.16
C ALA A 625 6.21 -5.05 -9.42
N ASN A 626 6.75 -4.69 -10.60
CA ASN A 626 6.88 -3.30 -11.03
C ASN A 626 5.67 -2.79 -11.84
N GLN A 627 4.69 -3.65 -12.12
CA GLN A 627 3.51 -3.33 -12.92
C GLN A 627 3.88 -2.78 -14.31
N SER A 628 4.86 -3.38 -14.99
CA SER A 628 5.37 -2.87 -16.26
C SER A 628 5.35 -3.93 -17.37
N ALA A 629 5.11 -3.49 -18.60
CA ALA A 629 5.30 -4.30 -19.81
C ALA A 629 6.41 -3.68 -20.68
N LYS A 630 7.28 -4.53 -21.23
CA LYS A 630 8.46 -4.17 -22.02
C LYS A 630 8.55 -5.00 -23.30
N LEU A 631 9.16 -4.42 -24.33
CA LEU A 631 9.41 -5.04 -25.62
C LEU A 631 10.92 -5.00 -25.88
N TYR A 632 11.46 -6.09 -26.42
CA TYR A 632 12.84 -6.15 -26.89
C TYR A 632 12.89 -6.70 -28.31
N LEU A 633 13.76 -6.11 -29.14
CA LEU A 633 14.02 -6.52 -30.51
C LEU A 633 15.51 -6.77 -30.68
N ALA A 634 15.87 -7.93 -31.25
CA ALA A 634 17.26 -8.33 -31.46
C ALA A 634 18.16 -8.12 -30.22
N GLY A 635 17.61 -8.42 -29.04
CA GLY A 635 18.31 -8.29 -27.75
C GLY A 635 18.27 -6.90 -27.12
N SER A 636 17.84 -5.88 -27.86
CA SER A 636 17.80 -4.48 -27.40
C SER A 636 16.41 -4.10 -26.88
N ARG A 637 16.37 -3.33 -25.78
CA ARG A 637 15.11 -2.81 -25.21
C ARG A 637 14.55 -1.71 -26.09
N GLU A 638 13.25 -1.75 -26.33
CA GLU A 638 12.51 -0.72 -27.05
C GLU A 638 11.73 0.19 -26.09
N GLY A 639 11.60 1.47 -26.45
CA GLY A 639 10.79 2.45 -25.73
C GLY A 639 11.35 2.86 -24.37
N ALA A 640 10.48 3.30 -23.47
CA ALA A 640 10.86 3.83 -22.16
C ALA A 640 11.56 2.79 -21.27
N GLU A 641 12.52 3.24 -20.45
CA GLU A 641 13.29 2.38 -19.53
C GLU A 641 12.41 1.58 -18.56
N ASP A 642 11.38 2.24 -18.02
CA ASP A 642 10.41 1.64 -17.11
C ASP A 642 9.31 0.84 -17.85
N GLY A 643 9.30 0.83 -19.18
CA GLY A 643 8.24 0.25 -19.99
C GLY A 643 6.93 1.03 -19.92
N VAL A 644 5.81 0.35 -20.17
CA VAL A 644 4.46 0.89 -20.01
C VAL A 644 3.81 0.35 -18.74
N PHE A 645 3.15 1.21 -17.97
CA PHE A 645 2.45 0.81 -16.75
C PHE A 645 1.23 -0.06 -17.06
N VAL A 646 1.05 -1.12 -16.28
CA VAL A 646 -0.05 -2.10 -16.39
C VAL A 646 -0.81 -2.12 -15.07
N ASP A 647 -1.98 -1.51 -15.00
CA ASP A 647 -2.74 -1.46 -13.74
C ASP A 647 -3.39 -2.80 -13.42
N THR A 648 -4.05 -3.43 -14.39
CA THR A 648 -4.73 -4.72 -14.19
C THR A 648 -4.52 -5.63 -15.39
N VAL A 649 -4.83 -6.92 -15.21
CA VAL A 649 -4.77 -7.93 -16.27
C VAL A 649 -5.90 -8.93 -16.05
N PHE A 650 -6.41 -9.55 -17.11
CA PHE A 650 -7.35 -10.67 -16.96
C PHE A 650 -6.66 -12.02 -17.12
N GLN A 651 -7.28 -13.08 -16.58
CA GLN A 651 -6.76 -14.45 -16.68
C GLN A 651 -7.32 -15.12 -17.94
N SER A 652 -6.44 -15.64 -18.80
CA SER A 652 -6.86 -16.46 -19.94
C SER A 652 -7.36 -17.83 -19.49
N ASP A 653 -8.36 -18.37 -20.17
CA ASP A 653 -8.86 -19.73 -20.00
C ASP A 653 -8.67 -20.63 -21.24
N GLN A 654 -8.09 -20.09 -22.32
CA GLN A 654 -7.79 -20.84 -23.55
C GLN A 654 -6.32 -21.24 -23.64
N PRO A 655 -5.95 -22.18 -24.52
CA PRO A 655 -4.54 -22.46 -24.82
C PRO A 655 -3.81 -21.24 -25.37
N LEU A 656 -2.52 -21.10 -25.04
CA LEU A 656 -1.62 -20.14 -25.67
C LEU A 656 -1.58 -20.42 -27.18
N THR A 657 -1.61 -19.37 -27.99
CA THR A 657 -1.55 -19.47 -29.45
C THR A 657 -0.30 -18.81 -30.01
N VAL A 658 0.21 -19.41 -31.08
CA VAL A 658 1.31 -18.92 -31.90
C VAL A 658 0.80 -18.70 -33.32
N GLY A 659 1.09 -17.54 -33.92
CA GLY A 659 0.71 -17.23 -35.30
C GLY A 659 -0.73 -16.72 -35.52
N THR A 660 -1.51 -16.53 -34.46
CA THR A 660 -2.89 -16.00 -34.53
C THR A 660 -3.27 -15.30 -33.23
N ALA A 661 -4.35 -14.53 -33.25
CA ALA A 661 -4.93 -13.91 -32.06
C ALA A 661 -6.43 -13.60 -32.23
N ARG A 662 -7.10 -13.28 -31.13
CA ARG A 662 -8.41 -12.62 -31.17
C ARG A 662 -8.26 -11.22 -31.75
N ARG A 663 -9.12 -10.83 -32.69
CA ARG A 663 -9.19 -9.46 -33.19
C ARG A 663 -9.78 -8.54 -32.13
N HIS A 664 -9.19 -7.35 -31.96
CA HIS A 664 -9.62 -6.42 -30.92
C HIS A 664 -11.02 -5.81 -31.15
N ASP A 665 -11.46 -5.74 -32.41
CA ASP A 665 -12.68 -5.07 -32.86
C ASP A 665 -13.91 -6.01 -32.88
N THR A 666 -13.68 -7.29 -33.13
CA THR A 666 -14.74 -8.27 -33.41
C THR A 666 -14.67 -9.51 -32.52
N GLY A 667 -13.53 -9.77 -31.89
CA GLY A 667 -13.29 -10.98 -31.09
C GLY A 667 -13.24 -12.27 -31.91
N ALA A 668 -13.38 -12.18 -33.23
CA ALA A 668 -13.14 -13.30 -34.12
C ALA A 668 -11.65 -13.67 -34.13
N TRP A 669 -11.36 -14.93 -34.44
CA TRP A 669 -9.99 -15.32 -34.78
C TRP A 669 -9.54 -14.58 -36.03
N GLY A 670 -8.32 -14.05 -35.99
CA GLY A 670 -7.73 -13.29 -37.10
C GLY A 670 -6.28 -12.95 -36.78
N ASN A 671 -5.79 -11.81 -37.30
CA ASN A 671 -4.42 -11.36 -37.05
C ASN A 671 -3.37 -12.44 -37.35
N LEU A 672 -3.62 -13.18 -38.44
CA LEU A 672 -2.84 -14.34 -38.85
C LEU A 672 -1.43 -13.90 -39.23
N LEU A 673 -0.44 -14.60 -38.70
CA LEU A 673 0.93 -14.48 -39.15
C LEU A 673 1.13 -15.35 -40.39
N ARG A 674 1.74 -14.76 -41.41
CA ARG A 674 2.20 -15.45 -42.62
C ARG A 674 3.71 -15.31 -42.66
N GLY A 675 4.43 -16.42 -42.71
CA GLY A 675 5.88 -16.43 -42.52
C GLY A 675 6.35 -17.66 -41.76
N GLN A 676 7.52 -17.54 -41.14
CA GLN A 676 8.19 -18.60 -40.40
C GLN A 676 8.42 -18.17 -38.96
N LEU A 677 8.33 -19.14 -38.05
CA LEU A 677 8.55 -18.97 -36.62
C LEU A 677 9.48 -20.08 -36.13
N ASP A 678 10.34 -19.73 -35.21
CA ASP A 678 11.32 -20.65 -34.65
C ASP A 678 11.62 -20.35 -33.18
N ASP A 679 12.08 -21.36 -32.47
CA ASP A 679 12.72 -21.21 -31.16
C ASP A 679 11.85 -20.50 -30.12
N MET A 680 10.56 -20.89 -30.11
CA MET A 680 9.49 -20.22 -29.40
C MET A 680 9.48 -20.62 -27.92
N ARG A 681 9.56 -19.63 -27.02
CA ARG A 681 9.76 -19.84 -25.58
C ARG A 681 8.76 -19.06 -24.73
N VAL A 682 8.35 -19.68 -23.62
CA VAL A 682 7.47 -19.07 -22.61
C VAL A 682 8.07 -19.29 -21.23
N TYR A 683 8.16 -18.24 -20.43
CA TYR A 683 8.73 -18.27 -19.08
C TYR A 683 7.73 -17.73 -18.05
N ALA A 684 7.74 -18.33 -16.85
CA ALA A 684 7.19 -17.71 -15.65
C ALA A 684 8.32 -16.92 -14.96
N GLY A 685 8.19 -15.60 -14.95
CA GLY A 685 9.21 -14.66 -14.49
C GLY A 685 9.73 -13.73 -15.59
N VAL A 686 10.48 -12.73 -15.16
CA VAL A 686 11.21 -11.78 -16.01
C VAL A 686 12.56 -12.38 -16.39
N LEU A 687 12.93 -12.36 -17.67
CA LEU A 687 14.31 -12.57 -18.10
C LEU A 687 15.15 -11.29 -17.91
N SER A 688 16.41 -11.45 -17.54
CA SER A 688 17.37 -10.35 -17.53
C SER A 688 17.70 -9.86 -18.95
N GLU A 689 18.16 -8.62 -19.08
CA GLU A 689 18.59 -8.09 -20.39
C GLU A 689 19.76 -8.88 -20.98
N ALA A 690 20.64 -9.44 -20.13
CA ALA A 690 21.72 -10.30 -20.55
C ALA A 690 21.21 -11.61 -21.16
N GLU A 691 20.23 -12.27 -20.54
CA GLU A 691 19.59 -13.47 -21.09
C GLU A 691 18.84 -13.16 -22.39
N ILE A 692 18.13 -12.03 -22.46
CA ILE A 692 17.42 -11.60 -23.68
C ILE A 692 18.41 -11.33 -24.83
N THR A 693 19.54 -10.69 -24.54
CA THR A 693 20.62 -10.47 -25.52
C THR A 693 21.21 -11.80 -25.98
N GLN A 694 21.41 -12.75 -25.06
CA GLN A 694 21.91 -14.08 -25.39
C GLN A 694 20.94 -14.83 -26.31
N LEU A 695 19.63 -14.83 -26.01
CA LEU A 695 18.62 -15.46 -26.86
C LEU A 695 18.58 -14.86 -28.28
N ALA A 696 18.93 -13.58 -28.43
CA ALA A 696 18.96 -12.90 -29.72
C ALA A 696 20.28 -13.11 -30.50
N THR A 697 21.28 -13.78 -29.92
CA THR A 697 22.62 -13.92 -30.52
C THR A 697 23.11 -15.35 -30.66
N VAL A 698 22.46 -16.32 -30.00
CA VAL A 698 22.91 -17.72 -29.94
C VAL A 698 21.77 -18.66 -30.37
N ASP A 699 21.96 -19.43 -31.44
CA ASP A 699 21.10 -20.60 -31.81
C ASP A 699 21.38 -21.84 -30.92
N GLU A 700 22.05 -21.68 -29.77
CA GLU A 700 22.32 -22.75 -28.81
C GLU A 700 21.87 -22.32 -27.40
N PRO A 701 21.28 -23.23 -26.60
CA PRO A 701 20.73 -22.90 -25.29
C PRO A 701 21.80 -22.37 -24.33
N PRO A 702 21.41 -21.54 -23.33
CA PRO A 702 22.35 -21.00 -22.35
C PRO A 702 23.05 -22.12 -21.59
N VAL A 703 24.38 -22.11 -21.64
CA VAL A 703 25.24 -22.94 -20.78
C VAL A 703 25.17 -22.38 -19.36
N GLU A 704 24.93 -23.23 -18.36
CA GLU A 704 25.03 -22.86 -16.95
C GLU A 704 26.42 -22.24 -16.68
N ILE A 705 26.44 -20.94 -16.37
CA ILE A 705 27.62 -20.31 -15.78
C ILE A 705 27.58 -20.70 -14.30
N GLY A 706 28.45 -21.64 -13.93
CA GLY A 706 28.47 -22.29 -12.61
C GLY A 706 28.82 -21.41 -11.42
#